data_AF-A0A4P9XQF8-F1
#
_entry.id   AF-A0A4P9XQF8-F1
#
_cell.length_a   1.000
_cell.length_b   1.000
_cell.length_c   1.000
_cell.angle_alpha   90.00
_cell.angle_beta   90.00
_cell.angle_gamma   90.00
#
_symmetry.space_group_name_H-M   'P 1'
#
loop_
_entity.id
_entity.type
_entity.pdbx_description
1 polymer ?
#
loop_
_entity_poly.entity_id
_entity_poly.type
_entity_poly.pdbx_seq_one_letter_code
_entity_poly.pdbx_strand_id
1 'polypeptide(L)'
;MSAKEQPQLQQQFVERLFAPHEKTETKENAALYEQPAKREHLLRCLAQVNCEIGETTAALVGAVVREPLLLQSLLHSTGELAEELAGLFTQSRAQLDLLDGENGAKQELLRALQQQATLQKEVERQDSIICALESLQTIQASFTEFQQRRIERDFCKALDALEAVDTVIANTALTNDTDIILRCRENRRQLQHTLSDELADAFSRLVTLEHGQKSVLTVHAQHQNISLADVVAAQHRIGTLHSQLQSLQQQIMRCLFRPLFTHRQGSMPSLQAVENGDIRMLELVHCSDQTDDEPSCDQQSADTFYSNLERGLRFIADAVLGYEDGTSRPEYATVFGSTVCRPLCGIVAKDYLHEKLPVERSELAEFTSTIDRTHAFEAVLCNLGKYSQHVEPTCLLLAPTANRHVATGMSNTDNSPLSAFANNLDRHYAEKKRKYMLDCGRRRLAKYDFELEYPAHKPWRLYLDSDSKLCSAQELPQQQSHQSADAVMHLALAREPFLFPQCGVSRTAVDLGRLLHDILAEACQLNADCALQFALAARALVSLFQATVPRQQARIIGQVPALAMQFHNDCMYLGHLLLVLGLDYGDHMPAGVSQAHLDFSDMVPFLRHMGEQHFNKQLAVQKDALLEAFDDLGGFYDAGEDDRYDKIQQTITQTVYSLRKLSDVWKPVLPSNLHNRAIGLLVDAILGRVITELLDLADISEVESYQLHKACQMLFELTKLVEAVDRTNANKTQVSAWIAHWEKYSQLVTLLELSFSDIMQRFRDGKLHMFSANELVGLIRALFSDTPLRQSNIAEIREKIGD
;
A
#
# COMPACT_ATOMS: atom_id res chain seq x y z
N MET A 1 -79.46 38.30 69.59
CA MET A 1 -79.25 39.70 70.02
C MET A 1 -79.49 40.58 68.81
N SER A 2 -80.56 41.36 68.86
CA SER A 2 -80.46 42.82 69.03
C SER A 2 -79.64 43.45 67.91
N ALA A 3 -80.35 44.21 67.07
CA ALA A 3 -79.89 45.02 65.96
C ALA A 3 -78.90 46.13 66.38
N LYS A 4 -77.81 45.77 67.07
CA LYS A 4 -76.82 46.70 67.62
C LYS A 4 -75.34 46.27 67.47
N GLU A 5 -75.02 45.10 66.90
CA GLU A 5 -73.60 44.65 66.76
C GLU A 5 -73.11 44.49 65.31
N GLN A 6 -73.99 44.69 64.31
CA GLN A 6 -73.58 44.79 62.90
C GLN A 6 -72.73 46.01 62.50
N PRO A 7 -72.71 47.17 63.22
CA PRO A 7 -71.83 48.25 62.84
C PRO A 7 -70.39 48.12 63.37
N GLN A 8 -70.10 47.21 64.33
CA GLN A 8 -68.74 47.09 64.92
C GLN A 8 -67.76 46.26 64.06
N LEU A 9 -68.24 45.25 63.35
CA LEU A 9 -67.39 44.46 62.42
C LEU A 9 -67.18 45.15 61.08
N GLN A 10 -68.14 45.98 60.65
CA GLN A 10 -67.94 46.88 59.50
C GLN A 10 -66.89 47.95 59.81
N GLN A 11 -66.72 48.34 61.09
CA GLN A 11 -65.72 49.31 61.53
C GLN A 11 -64.29 48.74 61.55
N GLN A 12 -64.12 47.47 61.95
CA GLN A 12 -62.82 46.79 61.94
C GLN A 12 -62.31 46.45 60.53
N PHE A 13 -63.21 46.29 59.56
CA PHE A 13 -62.81 46.02 58.17
C PHE A 13 -62.40 47.29 57.43
N VAL A 14 -63.05 48.42 57.73
CA VAL A 14 -62.65 49.74 57.20
C VAL A 14 -61.29 50.18 57.77
N GLU A 15 -60.96 49.81 59.01
CA GLU A 15 -59.65 50.09 59.62
C GLU A 15 -58.47 49.30 59.02
N ARG A 16 -58.72 48.19 58.30
CA ARG A 16 -57.65 47.44 57.61
C ARG A 16 -57.44 47.86 56.15
N LEU A 17 -58.42 48.51 55.54
CA LEU A 17 -58.38 48.89 54.12
C LEU A 17 -57.77 50.27 53.86
N PHE A 18 -57.65 51.12 54.89
CA PHE A 18 -57.04 52.46 54.79
C PHE A 18 -55.78 52.63 55.66
N ALA A 19 -55.06 51.55 55.93
CA ALA A 19 -53.71 51.63 56.51
C ALA A 19 -52.71 52.11 55.45
N PRO A 20 -52.11 53.31 55.59
CA PRO A 20 -51.05 53.77 54.69
C PRO A 20 -49.68 53.32 55.24
N HIS A 21 -48.98 52.50 54.46
CA HIS A 21 -47.53 52.33 54.61
C HIS A 21 -46.85 52.81 53.34
N GLU A 22 -46.63 54.11 53.22
CA GLU A 22 -45.36 54.58 52.65
C GLU A 22 -44.38 54.73 53.81
N LYS A 23 -43.21 54.09 53.70
CA LYS A 23 -42.06 54.61 54.42
C LYS A 23 -41.73 55.97 53.81
N THR A 24 -41.34 56.88 54.70
CA THR A 24 -40.82 58.24 54.52
C THR A 24 -41.85 59.37 54.35
N GLU A 25 -41.99 60.11 55.47
CA GLU A 25 -42.08 61.58 55.57
C GLU A 25 -43.33 62.24 54.95
N THR A 26 -44.09 63.12 55.61
CA THR A 26 -43.80 64.16 56.60
C THR A 26 -45.08 64.46 57.40
N LYS A 27 -44.88 65.13 58.54
CA LYS A 27 -45.90 65.84 59.32
C LYS A 27 -46.82 66.68 58.42
N GLU A 28 -48.04 66.89 58.91
CA GLU A 28 -49.15 67.68 58.34
C GLU A 28 -50.19 66.82 57.61
N ASN A 29 -51.45 66.96 58.06
CA ASN A 29 -52.71 66.37 57.55
C ASN A 29 -53.42 65.39 58.50
N ALA A 30 -53.19 65.54 59.81
CA ALA A 30 -54.28 65.44 60.77
C ALA A 30 -55.12 66.72 60.70
N ALA A 31 -56.23 66.70 59.95
CA ALA A 31 -57.41 67.55 60.11
C ALA A 31 -58.24 67.48 58.82
N LEU A 32 -59.39 66.80 58.85
CA LEU A 32 -60.60 67.01 58.03
C LEU A 32 -61.50 65.76 58.04
N TYR A 33 -61.67 65.14 59.21
CA TYR A 33 -62.84 64.34 59.53
C TYR A 33 -63.85 65.27 60.18
N GLU A 34 -64.81 65.79 59.42
CA GLU A 34 -66.07 66.33 59.93
C GLU A 34 -66.95 66.75 58.73
N GLN A 35 -67.95 65.93 58.38
CA GLN A 35 -69.30 66.37 57.97
C GLN A 35 -70.09 65.20 57.34
N PRO A 36 -71.17 64.71 58.00
CA PRO A 36 -71.98 63.59 57.53
C PRO A 36 -72.79 63.89 56.26
N ALA A 37 -72.87 65.15 55.82
CA ALA A 37 -73.63 65.58 54.64
C ALA A 37 -72.98 65.21 53.28
N LYS A 38 -71.66 64.98 53.23
CA LYS A 38 -70.98 64.56 51.98
C LYS A 38 -71.13 63.06 51.69
N ARG A 39 -71.37 62.24 52.72
CA ARG A 39 -71.60 60.79 52.64
C ARG A 39 -72.90 60.46 51.90
N GLU A 40 -73.92 61.30 52.06
CA GLU A 40 -75.23 61.13 51.41
C GLU A 40 -75.22 61.54 49.93
N HIS A 41 -74.41 62.53 49.57
CA HIS A 41 -74.19 62.92 48.17
C HIS A 41 -73.41 61.83 47.40
N LEU A 42 -72.42 61.20 48.04
CA LEU A 42 -71.68 60.06 47.50
C LEU A 42 -72.56 58.83 47.28
N LEU A 43 -73.49 58.55 48.20
CA LEU A 43 -74.48 57.48 48.06
C LEU A 43 -75.48 57.72 46.91
N ARG A 44 -75.83 58.99 46.61
CA ARG A 44 -76.64 59.36 45.44
C ARG A 44 -75.85 59.25 44.13
N CYS A 45 -74.59 59.67 44.09
CA CYS A 45 -73.73 59.49 42.93
C CYS A 45 -73.43 58.01 42.65
N LEU A 46 -73.25 57.17 43.69
CA LEU A 46 -73.09 55.72 43.56
C LEU A 46 -74.35 55.02 43.01
N ALA A 47 -75.55 55.48 43.39
CA ALA A 47 -76.80 54.97 42.82
C ALA A 47 -76.98 55.36 41.35
N GLN A 48 -76.52 56.55 40.97
CA GLN A 48 -76.56 57.04 39.58
C GLN A 48 -75.54 56.34 38.69
N VAL A 49 -74.32 56.09 39.20
CA VAL A 49 -73.29 55.26 38.55
C VAL A 49 -73.77 53.82 38.39
N ASN A 50 -74.47 53.23 39.37
CA ASN A 50 -75.08 51.90 39.22
C ASN A 50 -76.18 51.82 38.15
N CYS A 51 -76.90 52.91 37.88
CA CYS A 51 -77.89 52.98 36.81
C CYS A 51 -77.22 53.09 35.43
N GLU A 52 -76.15 53.90 35.32
CA GLU A 52 -75.33 54.03 34.12
C GLU A 52 -74.50 52.77 33.81
N ILE A 53 -74.04 52.03 34.85
CA ILE A 53 -73.44 50.68 34.72
C ILE A 53 -74.48 49.68 34.17
N GLY A 54 -75.75 49.79 34.58
CA GLY A 54 -76.85 48.94 34.08
C GLY A 54 -77.18 49.18 32.60
N GLU A 55 -77.13 50.43 32.15
CA GLU A 55 -77.37 50.79 30.74
C GLU A 55 -76.15 50.48 29.85
N THR A 56 -74.92 50.62 30.37
CA THR A 56 -73.68 50.27 29.64
C THR A 56 -73.42 48.76 29.59
N THR A 57 -73.82 47.99 30.59
CA THR A 57 -73.78 46.51 30.55
C THR A 57 -74.78 45.95 29.55
N ALA A 58 -75.99 46.51 29.44
CA ALA A 58 -76.96 46.12 28.42
C ALA A 58 -76.49 46.48 26.98
N ALA A 59 -75.74 47.58 26.83
CA ALA A 59 -75.17 48.00 25.54
C ALA A 59 -73.89 47.23 25.14
N LEU A 60 -73.05 46.80 26.11
CA LEU A 60 -71.86 45.99 25.86
C LEU A 60 -72.18 44.52 25.56
N VAL A 61 -73.23 43.96 26.18
CA VAL A 61 -73.74 42.61 25.90
C VAL A 61 -74.24 42.50 24.44
N GLY A 62 -74.73 43.59 23.84
CA GLY A 62 -75.09 43.64 22.43
C GLY A 62 -73.91 43.83 21.46
N ALA A 63 -72.77 44.36 21.94
CA ALA A 63 -71.68 44.81 21.08
C ALA A 63 -70.52 43.80 20.93
N VAL A 64 -70.35 42.83 21.84
CA VAL A 64 -69.24 41.84 21.78
C VAL A 64 -69.71 40.49 21.20
N VAL A 65 -70.68 40.55 20.29
CA VAL A 65 -71.00 39.49 19.30
C VAL A 65 -69.96 39.47 18.15
N ARG A 66 -68.81 40.13 18.31
CA ARG A 66 -67.72 40.10 17.32
C ARG A 66 -66.38 40.02 18.04
N GLU A 67 -65.61 38.99 17.69
CA GLU A 67 -64.17 38.75 17.96
C GLU A 67 -63.76 37.78 19.11
N PRO A 68 -62.60 37.09 18.97
CA PRO A 68 -62.36 35.68 19.31
C PRO A 68 -61.75 35.48 20.71
N LEU A 69 -62.52 35.71 21.77
CA LEU A 69 -62.10 35.52 23.17
C LEU A 69 -62.81 34.34 23.88
N LEU A 70 -63.44 33.45 23.12
CA LEU A 70 -64.03 32.19 23.58
C LEU A 70 -63.03 31.25 24.29
N LEU A 71 -61.72 31.50 24.13
CA LEU A 71 -60.64 30.75 24.78
C LEU A 71 -60.37 31.22 26.23
N GLN A 72 -60.75 32.45 26.60
CA GLN A 72 -60.43 33.02 27.92
C GLN A 72 -61.51 32.71 28.98
N SER A 73 -62.75 32.41 28.56
CA SER A 73 -63.83 31.99 29.46
C SER A 73 -63.72 30.54 29.94
N LEU A 74 -63.09 29.65 29.16
CA LEU A 74 -62.77 28.29 29.61
C LEU A 74 -61.61 28.28 30.62
N LEU A 75 -60.61 29.16 30.44
CA LEU A 75 -59.49 29.35 31.38
C LEU A 75 -59.90 30.06 32.69
N HIS A 76 -60.91 30.94 32.66
CA HIS A 76 -61.44 31.57 33.88
C HIS A 76 -62.35 30.61 34.67
N SER A 77 -63.13 29.76 33.97
CA SER A 77 -63.96 28.72 34.57
C SER A 77 -63.14 27.63 35.29
N THR A 78 -61.96 27.27 34.80
CA THR A 78 -61.06 26.32 35.49
C THR A 78 -60.31 26.95 36.66
N GLY A 79 -60.07 28.27 36.62
CA GLY A 79 -59.50 29.04 37.73
C GLY A 79 -60.47 29.26 38.90
N GLU A 80 -61.75 29.58 38.62
CA GLU A 80 -62.78 29.78 39.65
C GLU A 80 -63.11 28.47 40.41
N LEU A 81 -63.12 27.31 39.72
CA LEU A 81 -63.30 26.01 40.37
C LEU A 81 -62.12 25.62 41.27
N ALA A 82 -60.89 26.03 40.92
CA ALA A 82 -59.70 25.80 41.73
C ALA A 82 -59.68 26.68 43.00
N GLU A 83 -60.18 27.93 42.93
CA GLU A 83 -60.34 28.82 44.10
C GLU A 83 -61.51 28.38 45.01
N GLU A 84 -62.62 27.88 44.48
CA GLU A 84 -63.72 27.31 45.29
C GLU A 84 -63.32 26.03 46.03
N LEU A 85 -62.56 25.13 45.39
CA LEU A 85 -62.02 23.93 46.04
C LEU A 85 -61.04 24.32 47.17
N ALA A 86 -60.11 25.24 46.92
CA ALA A 86 -59.18 25.75 47.93
C ALA A 86 -59.90 26.43 49.12
N GLY A 87 -61.01 27.14 48.85
CA GLY A 87 -61.89 27.74 49.86
C GLY A 87 -62.59 26.71 50.76
N LEU A 88 -63.10 25.61 50.19
CA LEU A 88 -63.69 24.52 50.97
C LEU A 88 -62.64 23.76 51.81
N PHE A 89 -61.39 23.64 51.34
CA PHE A 89 -60.29 23.03 52.09
C PHE A 89 -59.86 23.86 53.33
N THR A 90 -59.90 25.19 53.24
CA THR A 90 -59.63 26.06 54.40
C THR A 90 -60.78 26.05 55.42
N GLN A 91 -62.03 25.93 54.96
CA GLN A 91 -63.21 25.77 55.84
C GLN A 91 -63.22 24.42 56.59
N SER A 92 -62.89 23.31 55.93
CA SER A 92 -62.86 21.98 56.58
C SER A 92 -61.74 21.87 57.62
N ARG A 93 -60.60 22.54 57.38
CA ARG A 93 -59.47 22.60 58.32
C ARG A 93 -59.75 23.49 59.53
N ALA A 94 -60.57 24.53 59.38
CA ALA A 94 -61.03 25.38 60.49
C ALA A 94 -62.13 24.72 61.36
N GLN A 95 -62.88 23.75 60.82
CA GLN A 95 -63.87 22.97 61.59
C GLN A 95 -63.24 21.84 62.43
N LEU A 96 -61.98 21.48 62.18
CA LEU A 96 -61.23 20.46 62.93
C LEU A 96 -60.78 20.93 64.33
N ASP A 97 -60.71 22.23 64.60
CA ASP A 97 -60.34 22.78 65.92
C ASP A 97 -61.53 22.91 66.90
N LEU A 98 -62.77 22.66 66.44
CA LEU A 98 -64.00 22.87 67.23
C LEU A 98 -64.75 21.58 67.61
N LEU A 99 -64.20 20.39 67.34
CA LEU A 99 -64.80 19.11 67.71
C LEU A 99 -63.84 18.21 68.51
N ASP A 100 -63.47 18.69 69.70
CA ASP A 100 -62.90 17.88 70.79
C ASP A 100 -63.97 17.35 71.78
N GLY A 101 -65.25 17.46 71.43
CA GLY A 101 -66.36 16.93 72.21
C GLY A 101 -67.36 16.21 71.33
N GLU A 102 -67.03 14.98 70.92
CA GLU A 102 -67.94 13.85 70.58
C GLU A 102 -67.22 12.96 69.57
N ASN A 103 -66.73 11.80 70.03
CA ASN A 103 -65.92 10.85 69.24
C ASN A 103 -66.61 10.29 67.97
N GLY A 104 -67.89 10.59 67.73
CA GLY A 104 -68.63 10.22 66.51
C GLY A 104 -68.45 11.21 65.34
N ALA A 105 -68.55 12.53 65.60
CA ALA A 105 -68.47 13.56 64.55
C ALA A 105 -67.04 13.74 64.01
N LYS A 106 -66.01 13.58 64.84
CA LYS A 106 -64.59 13.59 64.41
C LYS A 106 -64.27 12.40 63.49
N GLN A 107 -64.89 11.24 63.72
CA GLN A 107 -64.76 10.07 62.83
C GLN A 107 -65.55 10.23 61.52
N GLU A 108 -66.73 10.84 61.55
CA GLU A 108 -67.49 11.16 60.32
C GLU A 108 -66.82 12.27 59.50
N LEU A 109 -66.24 13.30 60.14
CA LEU A 109 -65.48 14.35 59.46
C LEU A 109 -64.14 13.82 58.92
N LEU A 110 -63.45 12.94 59.66
CA LEU A 110 -62.28 12.21 59.13
C LEU A 110 -62.66 11.30 57.97
N ARG A 111 -63.83 10.64 57.99
CA ARG A 111 -64.36 9.91 56.83
C ARG A 111 -64.70 10.83 55.67
N ALA A 112 -65.30 11.99 55.91
CA ALA A 112 -65.63 12.97 54.89
C ALA A 112 -64.37 13.61 54.27
N LEU A 113 -63.35 13.91 55.07
CA LEU A 113 -62.03 14.37 54.61
C LEU A 113 -61.28 13.26 53.86
N GLN A 114 -61.39 11.99 54.29
CA GLN A 114 -60.87 10.86 53.52
C GLN A 114 -61.63 10.69 52.20
N GLN A 115 -62.95 10.84 52.20
CA GLN A 115 -63.78 10.82 50.99
C GLN A 115 -63.45 11.98 50.06
N GLN A 116 -63.23 13.19 50.59
CA GLN A 116 -62.81 14.36 49.83
C GLN A 116 -61.41 14.15 49.23
N ALA A 117 -60.46 13.61 50.00
CA ALA A 117 -59.14 13.26 49.48
C ALA A 117 -59.22 12.14 48.42
N THR A 118 -60.17 11.20 48.53
CA THR A 118 -60.40 10.20 47.47
C THR A 118 -61.05 10.81 46.22
N LEU A 119 -61.98 11.75 46.39
CA LEU A 119 -62.62 12.46 45.28
C LEU A 119 -61.64 13.40 44.58
N GLN A 120 -60.78 14.09 45.33
CA GLN A 120 -59.74 14.96 44.77
C GLN A 120 -58.70 14.15 43.98
N LYS A 121 -58.28 12.99 44.50
CA LYS A 121 -57.46 12.02 43.74
C LYS A 121 -58.16 11.51 42.49
N GLU A 122 -59.48 11.36 42.53
CA GLU A 122 -60.29 10.92 41.39
C GLU A 122 -60.46 12.04 40.34
N VAL A 123 -60.58 13.30 40.76
CA VAL A 123 -60.58 14.47 39.87
C VAL A 123 -59.20 14.65 39.22
N GLU A 124 -58.11 14.59 40.00
CA GLU A 124 -56.74 14.61 39.46
C GLU A 124 -56.49 13.47 38.47
N ARG A 125 -57.06 12.28 38.74
CA ARG A 125 -57.03 11.14 37.82
C ARG A 125 -57.83 11.44 36.55
N GLN A 126 -59.01 12.03 36.65
CA GLN A 126 -59.84 12.39 35.49
C GLN A 126 -59.20 13.49 34.64
N ASP A 127 -58.60 14.52 35.25
CA ASP A 127 -57.86 15.57 34.55
C ASP A 127 -56.63 15.00 33.82
N SER A 128 -55.90 14.06 34.45
CA SER A 128 -54.78 13.36 33.77
C SER A 128 -55.23 12.56 32.54
N ILE A 129 -56.45 11.99 32.58
CA ILE A 129 -57.05 11.26 31.46
C ILE A 129 -57.50 12.21 30.36
N ILE A 130 -58.10 13.35 30.71
CA ILE A 130 -58.51 14.37 29.74
C ILE A 130 -57.27 14.91 29.01
N CYS A 131 -56.21 15.30 29.72
CA CYS A 131 -54.95 15.74 29.12
C CYS A 131 -54.33 14.66 28.20
N ALA A 132 -54.41 13.38 28.59
CA ALA A 132 -53.95 12.27 27.76
C ALA A 132 -54.77 12.11 26.47
N LEU A 133 -56.10 12.27 26.53
CA LEU A 133 -56.99 12.19 25.37
C LEU A 133 -56.82 13.38 24.42
N GLU A 134 -56.64 14.59 24.94
CA GLU A 134 -56.35 15.80 24.15
C GLU A 134 -55.01 15.67 23.42
N SER A 135 -54.00 15.10 24.08
CA SER A 135 -52.71 14.79 23.46
C SER A 135 -52.84 13.78 22.32
N LEU A 136 -53.65 12.73 22.50
CA LEU A 136 -53.92 11.73 21.46
C LEU A 136 -54.71 12.30 20.28
N GLN A 137 -55.66 13.20 20.53
CA GLN A 137 -56.40 13.91 19.49
C GLN A 137 -55.47 14.78 18.64
N THR A 138 -54.53 15.47 19.28
CA THR A 138 -53.52 16.30 18.60
C THR A 138 -52.56 15.45 17.76
N ILE A 139 -52.15 14.29 18.27
CA ILE A 139 -51.34 13.31 17.51
C ILE A 139 -52.11 12.80 16.28
N GLN A 140 -53.40 12.47 16.43
CA GLN A 140 -54.23 12.03 15.32
C GLN A 140 -54.42 13.11 14.26
N ALA A 141 -54.63 14.37 14.66
CA ALA A 141 -54.72 15.51 13.76
C ALA A 141 -53.41 15.70 12.95
N SER A 142 -52.26 15.56 13.62
CA SER A 142 -50.94 15.66 12.99
C SER A 142 -50.71 14.53 11.98
N PHE A 143 -51.16 13.30 12.26
CA PHE A 143 -51.12 12.20 11.29
C PHE A 143 -52.06 12.43 10.09
N THR A 144 -53.22 13.05 10.28
CA THR A 144 -54.11 13.40 9.15
C THR A 144 -53.53 14.52 8.30
N GLU A 145 -52.89 15.51 8.92
CA GLU A 145 -52.18 16.57 8.21
C GLU A 145 -51.00 16.00 7.40
N PHE A 146 -50.24 15.07 7.97
CA PHE A 146 -49.19 14.35 7.25
C PHE A 146 -49.71 13.68 5.97
N GLN A 147 -50.80 12.92 6.06
CA GLN A 147 -51.38 12.22 4.92
C GLN A 147 -51.84 13.19 3.83
N GLN A 148 -52.42 14.33 4.22
CA GLN A 148 -52.84 15.37 3.28
C GLN A 148 -51.63 15.99 2.56
N ARG A 149 -50.59 16.39 3.31
CA ARG A 149 -49.37 16.99 2.73
C ARG A 149 -48.62 16.03 1.82
N ARG A 150 -48.63 14.73 2.15
CA ARG A 150 -48.09 13.67 1.28
C ARG A 150 -48.83 13.60 -0.06
N ILE A 151 -50.15 13.72 -0.08
CA ILE A 151 -50.95 13.74 -1.32
C ILE A 151 -50.67 15.02 -2.13
N GLU A 152 -50.51 16.16 -1.44
CA GLU A 152 -50.14 17.44 -2.03
C GLU A 152 -48.69 17.48 -2.56
N ARG A 153 -47.89 16.44 -2.29
CA ARG A 153 -46.47 16.29 -2.67
C ARG A 153 -45.54 17.34 -2.04
N ASP A 154 -45.96 17.94 -0.92
CA ASP A 154 -45.16 18.87 -0.12
C ASP A 154 -44.49 18.10 1.02
N PHE A 155 -43.30 17.55 0.74
CA PHE A 155 -42.62 16.62 1.63
C PHE A 155 -42.03 17.30 2.88
N CYS A 156 -41.60 18.56 2.79
CA CYS A 156 -41.08 19.29 3.95
C CYS A 156 -42.18 19.59 4.97
N LYS A 157 -43.36 20.03 4.53
CA LYS A 157 -44.50 20.25 5.44
C LYS A 157 -45.07 18.95 5.99
N ALA A 158 -44.99 17.85 5.22
CA ALA A 158 -45.30 16.52 5.76
C ALA A 158 -44.35 16.16 6.91
N LEU A 159 -43.04 16.42 6.78
CA LEU A 159 -42.10 16.20 7.87
C LEU A 159 -42.35 17.08 9.10
N ASP A 160 -42.73 18.34 8.91
CA ASP A 160 -43.10 19.23 10.03
C ASP A 160 -44.27 18.63 10.86
N ALA A 161 -45.27 18.06 10.19
CA ALA A 161 -46.38 17.38 10.86
C ALA A 161 -45.94 16.11 11.62
N LEU A 162 -44.93 15.39 11.12
CA LEU A 162 -44.35 14.23 11.80
C LEU A 162 -43.46 14.60 12.99
N GLU A 163 -42.73 15.71 12.93
CA GLU A 163 -41.95 16.24 14.06
C GLU A 163 -42.87 16.82 15.14
N ALA A 164 -44.00 17.43 14.76
CA ALA A 164 -45.03 17.86 15.70
C ALA A 164 -45.54 16.68 16.57
N VAL A 165 -45.71 15.49 15.98
CA VAL A 165 -46.06 14.26 16.74
C VAL A 165 -44.99 13.96 17.80
N ASP A 166 -43.70 14.06 17.45
CA ASP A 166 -42.60 13.79 18.38
C ASP A 166 -42.59 14.82 19.55
N THR A 167 -42.88 16.09 19.27
CA THR A 167 -42.99 17.13 20.31
C THR A 167 -44.18 16.91 21.26
N VAL A 168 -45.32 16.47 20.72
CA VAL A 168 -46.51 16.18 21.54
C VAL A 168 -46.25 14.95 22.40
N ILE A 169 -45.68 13.88 21.84
CA ILE A 169 -45.30 12.67 22.59
C ILE A 169 -44.34 13.01 23.75
N ALA A 170 -43.35 13.88 23.53
CA ALA A 170 -42.39 14.29 24.55
C ALA A 170 -43.01 15.07 25.72
N ASN A 171 -44.10 15.81 25.47
CA ASN A 171 -44.77 16.67 26.45
C ASN A 171 -46.02 16.04 27.08
N THR A 172 -46.37 14.80 26.73
CA THR A 172 -47.56 14.13 27.28
C THR A 172 -47.41 13.71 28.75
N ALA A 173 -48.51 13.75 29.51
CA ALA A 173 -48.59 13.29 30.90
C ALA A 173 -48.62 11.75 31.05
N LEU A 174 -48.61 11.02 29.93
CA LEU A 174 -48.64 9.56 29.86
C LEU A 174 -47.23 8.98 30.05
N THR A 175 -47.10 7.88 30.79
CA THR A 175 -45.81 7.19 30.93
C THR A 175 -45.35 6.64 29.57
N ASN A 176 -44.05 6.78 29.30
CA ASN A 176 -43.39 6.39 28.04
C ASN A 176 -43.62 4.92 27.60
N ASP A 177 -44.09 4.07 28.51
CA ASP A 177 -44.27 2.62 28.36
C ASP A 177 -45.73 2.20 28.09
N THR A 178 -46.63 3.16 27.86
CA THR A 178 -48.02 2.83 27.49
C THR A 178 -48.11 2.29 26.05
N ASP A 179 -48.85 1.18 25.84
CA ASP A 179 -49.03 0.51 24.53
C ASP A 179 -49.48 1.49 23.43
N ILE A 180 -50.27 2.50 23.80
CA ILE A 180 -50.77 3.52 22.87
C ILE A 180 -49.63 4.39 22.35
N ILE A 181 -48.72 4.87 23.21
CA ILE A 181 -47.55 5.66 22.80
C ILE A 181 -46.60 4.80 21.96
N LEU A 182 -46.42 3.52 22.31
CA LEU A 182 -45.63 2.59 21.51
C LEU A 182 -46.20 2.43 20.10
N ARG A 183 -47.52 2.28 19.95
CA ARG A 183 -48.19 2.23 18.64
C ARG A 183 -48.10 3.55 17.87
N CYS A 184 -48.18 4.69 18.54
CA CYS A 184 -47.98 5.99 17.90
C CYS A 184 -46.55 6.13 17.35
N ARG A 185 -45.54 5.71 18.12
CA ARG A 185 -44.13 5.67 17.68
C ARG A 185 -43.93 4.69 16.53
N GLU A 186 -44.58 3.53 16.57
CA GLU A 186 -44.52 2.54 15.50
C GLU A 186 -45.14 3.08 14.19
N ASN A 187 -46.33 3.68 14.28
CA ASN A 187 -46.99 4.31 13.14
C ASN A 187 -46.15 5.46 12.56
N ARG A 188 -45.58 6.32 13.41
CA ARG A 188 -44.64 7.38 13.01
C ARG A 188 -43.41 6.84 12.26
N ARG A 189 -42.84 5.71 12.71
CA ARG A 189 -41.73 5.04 12.01
C ARG A 189 -42.18 4.48 10.66
N GLN A 190 -43.33 3.80 10.60
CA GLN A 190 -43.88 3.25 9.36
C GLN A 190 -44.11 4.35 8.32
N LEU A 191 -44.74 5.46 8.71
CA LEU A 191 -44.97 6.61 7.84
C LEU A 191 -43.67 7.27 7.37
N GLN A 192 -42.64 7.32 8.21
CA GLN A 192 -41.30 7.79 7.82
C GLN A 192 -40.63 6.88 6.80
N HIS A 193 -40.75 5.56 6.97
CA HIS A 193 -40.23 4.60 6.00
C HIS A 193 -40.94 4.73 4.66
N THR A 194 -42.28 4.85 4.66
CA THR A 194 -43.05 5.08 3.42
C THR A 194 -42.63 6.38 2.74
N LEU A 195 -42.48 7.47 3.50
CA LEU A 195 -42.01 8.74 2.95
C LEU A 195 -40.58 8.64 2.41
N SER A 196 -39.69 7.91 3.08
CA SER A 196 -38.32 7.68 2.63
C SER A 196 -38.30 6.95 1.28
N ASP A 197 -39.16 5.94 1.09
CA ASP A 197 -39.26 5.19 -0.16
C ASP A 197 -39.84 6.06 -1.29
N GLU A 198 -40.88 6.86 -0.99
CA GLU A 198 -41.46 7.83 -1.93
C GLU A 198 -40.46 8.92 -2.34
N LEU A 199 -39.66 9.43 -1.40
CA LEU A 199 -38.60 10.40 -1.67
C LEU A 199 -37.47 9.80 -2.50
N ALA A 200 -37.13 8.51 -2.29
CA ALA A 200 -36.13 7.83 -3.10
C ALA A 200 -36.59 7.65 -4.55
N ASP A 201 -37.84 7.23 -4.76
CA ASP A 201 -38.46 7.12 -6.08
C ASP A 201 -38.54 8.50 -6.76
N ALA A 202 -39.04 9.53 -6.05
CA ALA A 202 -39.07 10.90 -6.54
C ALA A 202 -37.68 11.41 -6.96
N PHE A 203 -36.64 11.16 -6.15
CA PHE A 203 -35.26 11.54 -6.49
C PHE A 203 -34.77 10.83 -7.76
N SER A 204 -35.01 9.52 -7.88
CA SER A 204 -34.61 8.74 -9.07
C SER A 204 -35.34 9.15 -10.36
N ARG A 205 -36.54 9.72 -10.26
CA ARG A 205 -37.29 10.26 -11.39
C ARG A 205 -36.82 11.65 -11.81
N LEU A 206 -36.37 12.46 -10.84
CA LEU A 206 -35.88 13.82 -11.07
C LEU A 206 -34.40 13.85 -11.51
N VAL A 207 -33.60 12.89 -11.04
CA VAL A 207 -32.18 12.75 -11.38
C VAL A 207 -31.99 11.41 -12.08
N THR A 208 -31.92 11.46 -13.42
CA THR A 208 -31.74 10.28 -14.25
C THR A 208 -30.36 10.29 -14.90
N LEU A 209 -29.69 9.13 -14.88
CA LEU A 209 -28.43 8.93 -15.59
C LEU A 209 -28.64 7.90 -16.68
N GLU A 210 -28.68 8.35 -17.92
CA GLU A 210 -28.78 7.47 -19.07
C GLU A 210 -27.37 7.02 -19.51
N HIS A 211 -27.19 5.72 -19.67
CA HIS A 211 -25.94 5.13 -20.13
C HIS A 211 -26.18 4.27 -21.37
N GLY A 212 -25.80 4.80 -22.54
CA GLY A 212 -25.98 4.16 -23.85
C GLY A 212 -24.89 4.59 -24.85
N GLN A 213 -25.28 5.08 -26.03
CA GLN A 213 -24.32 5.67 -26.99
C GLN A 213 -23.70 6.99 -26.48
N LYS A 214 -24.43 7.71 -25.64
CA LYS A 214 -24.01 8.91 -24.91
C LYS A 214 -24.29 8.69 -23.43
N SER A 215 -23.44 9.22 -22.55
CA SER A 215 -23.69 9.23 -21.10
C SER A 215 -24.14 10.62 -20.70
N VAL A 216 -25.38 10.74 -20.24
CA VAL A 216 -26.02 12.02 -19.91
C VAL A 216 -26.66 11.95 -18.54
N LEU A 217 -26.31 12.90 -17.67
CA LEU A 217 -27.00 13.13 -16.39
C LEU A 217 -28.04 14.23 -16.61
N THR A 218 -29.30 13.88 -16.44
CA THR A 218 -30.43 14.80 -16.59
C THR A 218 -31.02 15.08 -15.22
N VAL A 219 -31.17 16.37 -14.91
CA VAL A 219 -31.73 16.86 -13.65
C VAL A 219 -32.93 17.74 -13.94
N HIS A 220 -34.09 17.34 -13.42
CA HIS A 220 -35.32 18.10 -13.50
C HIS A 220 -35.52 18.92 -12.21
N ALA A 221 -35.57 20.25 -12.32
CA ALA A 221 -35.83 21.13 -11.18
C ALA A 221 -37.26 20.94 -10.63
N GLN A 222 -38.23 20.73 -11.54
CA GLN A 222 -39.61 20.40 -11.21
C GLN A 222 -40.16 19.35 -12.19
N HIS A 223 -40.83 18.32 -11.67
CA HIS A 223 -41.56 17.36 -12.49
C HIS A 223 -42.83 16.89 -11.78
N GLN A 224 -43.99 17.00 -12.45
CA GLN A 224 -45.30 16.57 -11.91
C GLN A 224 -45.59 17.12 -10.50
N ASN A 225 -45.42 18.44 -10.29
CA ASN A 225 -45.59 19.13 -9.00
C ASN A 225 -44.64 18.67 -7.87
N ILE A 226 -43.54 17.98 -8.19
CA ILE A 226 -42.47 17.66 -7.23
C ILE A 226 -41.29 18.58 -7.52
N SER A 227 -40.83 19.31 -6.50
CA SER A 227 -39.59 20.11 -6.57
C SER A 227 -38.40 19.30 -6.05
N LEU A 228 -37.29 19.32 -6.80
CA LEU A 228 -36.05 18.68 -6.36
C LEU A 228 -35.50 19.29 -5.07
N ALA A 229 -35.67 20.60 -4.88
CA ALA A 229 -35.23 21.31 -3.68
C ALA A 229 -35.95 20.80 -2.42
N ASP A 230 -37.27 20.58 -2.50
CA ASP A 230 -38.06 20.01 -1.40
C ASP A 230 -37.69 18.55 -1.13
N VAL A 231 -37.45 17.75 -2.19
CA VAL A 231 -37.03 16.34 -2.04
C VAL A 231 -35.67 16.24 -1.34
N VAL A 232 -34.68 17.03 -1.74
CA VAL A 232 -33.34 17.03 -1.12
C VAL A 232 -33.38 17.54 0.32
N ALA A 233 -34.15 18.60 0.59
CA ALA A 233 -34.34 19.11 1.96
C ALA A 233 -35.04 18.08 2.87
N ALA A 234 -36.07 17.40 2.36
CA ALA A 234 -36.75 16.34 3.10
C ALA A 234 -35.85 15.12 3.34
N GLN A 235 -35.07 14.68 2.35
CA GLN A 235 -34.11 13.59 2.49
C GLN A 235 -32.98 13.90 3.49
N HIS A 236 -32.55 15.17 3.58
CA HIS A 236 -31.57 15.59 4.59
C HIS A 236 -32.12 15.45 6.01
N ARG A 237 -33.34 15.96 6.27
CA ARG A 237 -34.00 15.89 7.58
C ARG A 237 -34.28 14.46 8.04
N ILE A 238 -34.61 13.55 7.12
CA ILE A 238 -34.80 12.12 7.42
C ILE A 238 -33.45 11.39 7.61
N GLY A 239 -32.35 11.94 7.07
CA GLY A 239 -31.02 11.33 7.10
C GLY A 239 -30.73 10.34 5.97
N THR A 240 -31.56 10.30 4.92
CA THR A 240 -31.42 9.37 3.78
C THR A 240 -30.69 9.98 2.58
N LEU A 241 -30.38 11.28 2.61
CA LEU A 241 -29.64 11.96 1.55
C LEU A 241 -28.26 11.31 1.28
N HIS A 242 -27.57 10.83 2.32
CA HIS A 242 -26.26 10.18 2.17
C HIS A 242 -26.32 8.92 1.31
N SER A 243 -27.31 8.03 1.53
CA SER A 243 -27.43 6.78 0.78
C SER A 243 -27.88 7.02 -0.66
N GLN A 244 -28.73 8.02 -0.90
CA GLN A 244 -29.15 8.41 -2.25
C GLN A 244 -27.99 9.01 -3.05
N LEU A 245 -27.23 9.93 -2.46
CA LEU A 245 -26.02 10.48 -3.09
C LEU A 245 -24.94 9.42 -3.30
N GLN A 246 -24.82 8.42 -2.42
CA GLN A 246 -23.90 7.30 -2.61
C GLN A 246 -24.28 6.44 -3.82
N SER A 247 -25.58 6.15 -4.00
CA SER A 247 -26.08 5.42 -5.18
C SER A 247 -25.79 6.20 -6.47
N LEU A 248 -26.12 7.51 -6.47
CA LEU A 248 -25.84 8.41 -7.58
C LEU A 248 -24.34 8.52 -7.86
N GLN A 249 -23.50 8.60 -6.81
CA GLN A 249 -22.06 8.66 -6.92
C GLN A 249 -21.50 7.44 -7.66
N GLN A 250 -21.94 6.22 -7.34
CA GLN A 250 -21.46 5.02 -8.02
C GLN A 250 -21.76 5.07 -9.53
N GLN A 251 -22.93 5.58 -9.90
CA GLN A 251 -23.36 5.71 -11.28
C GLN A 251 -22.59 6.82 -12.01
N ILE A 252 -22.45 8.01 -11.42
CA ILE A 252 -21.68 9.13 -11.97
C ILE A 252 -20.20 8.77 -12.13
N MET A 253 -19.59 8.13 -11.13
CA MET A 253 -18.19 7.68 -11.22
C MET A 253 -18.00 6.69 -12.37
N ARG A 254 -18.96 5.79 -12.58
CA ARG A 254 -18.88 4.78 -13.64
C ARG A 254 -19.09 5.36 -15.04
N CYS A 255 -20.06 6.25 -15.21
CA CYS A 255 -20.54 6.67 -16.54
C CYS A 255 -20.01 8.04 -17.00
N LEU A 256 -19.65 8.94 -16.07
CA LEU A 256 -19.19 10.28 -16.41
C LEU A 256 -17.71 10.50 -16.08
N PHE A 257 -17.28 10.16 -14.87
CA PHE A 257 -15.89 10.45 -14.46
C PHE A 257 -14.88 9.41 -14.96
N ARG A 258 -15.09 8.10 -14.76
CA ARG A 258 -14.15 7.05 -15.23
C ARG A 258 -13.76 7.12 -16.71
N PRO A 259 -14.67 7.41 -17.65
CA PRO A 259 -14.33 7.59 -19.06
C PRO A 259 -13.30 8.71 -19.33
N LEU A 260 -13.21 9.71 -18.46
CA LEU A 260 -12.19 10.77 -18.54
C LEU A 260 -10.78 10.26 -18.23
N PHE A 261 -10.64 9.10 -17.56
CA PHE A 261 -9.34 8.52 -17.21
C PHE A 261 -8.83 7.54 -18.27
N THR A 262 -9.71 6.96 -19.08
CA THR A 262 -9.35 5.94 -20.07
C THR A 262 -8.99 6.58 -21.41
N HIS A 263 -7.70 6.75 -21.69
CA HIS A 263 -7.21 7.20 -22.99
C HIS A 263 -7.40 6.08 -24.05
N ARG A 264 -8.38 6.25 -24.96
CA ARG A 264 -8.34 5.60 -26.28
C ARG A 264 -7.90 6.64 -27.31
N GLN A 265 -6.92 6.26 -28.12
CA GLN A 265 -6.25 7.06 -29.15
C GLN A 265 -7.23 8.03 -29.86
N GLY A 266 -7.11 9.34 -29.63
CA GLY A 266 -7.76 10.35 -30.48
C GLY A 266 -8.21 11.64 -29.80
N SER A 267 -8.94 11.61 -28.70
CA SER A 267 -9.38 12.83 -27.99
C SER A 267 -9.86 12.51 -26.58
N MET A 268 -9.59 13.40 -25.63
CA MET A 268 -10.23 13.35 -24.31
C MET A 268 -11.73 13.64 -24.47
N PRO A 269 -12.63 12.86 -23.84
CA PRO A 269 -14.02 13.24 -23.76
C PRO A 269 -14.17 14.48 -22.88
N SER A 270 -15.08 15.37 -23.25
CA SER A 270 -15.37 16.61 -22.51
C SER A 270 -16.76 16.54 -21.92
N LEU A 271 -16.91 17.00 -20.67
CA LEU A 271 -18.22 17.21 -20.07
C LEU A 271 -18.78 18.55 -20.54
N GLN A 272 -20.00 18.58 -21.08
CA GLN A 272 -20.69 19.82 -21.46
C GLN A 272 -22.00 19.91 -20.69
N ALA A 273 -22.26 21.07 -20.09
CA ALA A 273 -23.52 21.37 -19.42
C ALA A 273 -24.44 22.10 -20.40
N VAL A 274 -25.70 21.65 -20.50
CA VAL A 274 -26.74 22.25 -21.33
C VAL A 274 -27.94 22.55 -20.43
N GLU A 275 -28.40 23.79 -20.45
CA GLU A 275 -29.54 24.25 -19.64
C GLU A 275 -30.73 24.59 -20.55
N ASN A 276 -31.83 23.87 -20.36
CA ASN A 276 -33.07 24.05 -21.12
C ASN A 276 -34.25 24.26 -20.15
N GLY A 277 -34.37 25.47 -19.60
CA GLY A 277 -35.43 25.82 -18.66
C GLY A 277 -35.36 24.99 -17.37
N ASP A 278 -36.41 24.22 -17.07
CA ASP A 278 -36.49 23.38 -15.86
C ASP A 278 -35.63 22.10 -15.93
N ILE A 279 -34.97 21.84 -17.07
CA ILE A 279 -34.12 20.66 -17.29
C ILE A 279 -32.66 21.10 -17.46
N ARG A 280 -31.78 20.59 -16.61
CA ARG A 280 -30.33 20.75 -16.71
C ARG A 280 -29.70 19.41 -17.08
N MET A 281 -28.82 19.38 -18.07
CA MET A 281 -28.17 18.16 -18.56
C MET A 281 -26.65 18.30 -18.53
N LEU A 282 -25.95 17.23 -18.15
CA LEU A 282 -24.50 17.10 -18.25
C LEU A 282 -24.17 15.91 -19.15
N GLU A 283 -23.66 16.20 -20.35
CA GLU A 283 -23.36 15.21 -21.38
C GLU A 283 -21.84 14.97 -21.49
N LEU A 284 -21.46 13.71 -21.62
CA LEU A 284 -20.11 13.29 -22.00
C LEU A 284 -19.98 13.27 -23.53
N VAL A 285 -19.33 14.29 -24.09
CA VAL A 285 -19.13 14.45 -25.54
C VAL A 285 -17.76 13.90 -25.93
N HIS A 286 -17.72 13.01 -26.91
CA HIS A 286 -16.48 12.55 -27.54
C HIS A 286 -16.28 13.41 -28.80
N CYS A 287 -15.15 14.09 -28.94
CA CYS A 287 -14.83 14.84 -30.17
C CYS A 287 -14.59 13.85 -31.31
N SER A 288 -15.64 13.50 -32.04
CA SER A 288 -15.52 12.85 -33.36
C SER A 288 -16.45 13.44 -34.41
N ASP A 289 -17.16 14.54 -34.13
CA ASP A 289 -18.10 15.15 -35.07
C ASP A 289 -18.03 16.69 -35.01
N GLN A 290 -17.02 17.28 -35.67
CA GLN A 290 -17.11 18.59 -36.34
C GLN A 290 -15.79 18.93 -37.08
N THR A 291 -15.89 18.95 -38.42
CA THR A 291 -15.12 19.66 -39.46
C THR A 291 -13.59 19.74 -39.42
N ASP A 292 -13.00 19.46 -40.60
CA ASP A 292 -11.60 19.54 -41.01
C ASP A 292 -10.94 20.93 -40.78
N ASP A 293 -10.69 21.29 -39.53
CA ASP A 293 -9.64 22.24 -39.16
C ASP A 293 -8.73 21.54 -38.15
N GLU A 294 -7.51 21.20 -38.58
CA GLU A 294 -6.46 20.64 -37.71
C GLU A 294 -6.27 21.54 -36.48
N PRO A 295 -6.57 21.09 -35.25
CA PRO A 295 -6.01 21.71 -34.09
C PRO A 295 -4.62 21.14 -33.90
N SER A 296 -3.63 22.01 -34.08
CA SER A 296 -2.25 21.81 -33.66
C SER A 296 -2.17 21.18 -32.27
N CYS A 297 -1.36 20.12 -32.17
CA CYS A 297 -0.80 19.48 -30.99
C CYS A 297 -0.67 20.43 -29.76
N ASP A 298 -1.67 20.45 -28.85
CA ASP A 298 -1.55 20.99 -27.48
C ASP A 298 -2.73 20.59 -26.53
N GLN A 299 -3.61 19.66 -26.92
CA GLN A 299 -4.84 19.34 -26.18
C GLN A 299 -4.69 18.29 -25.06
N GLN A 300 -3.47 18.01 -24.58
CA GLN A 300 -3.17 16.98 -23.57
C GLN A 300 -2.69 17.56 -22.22
N SER A 301 -3.14 18.76 -21.84
CA SER A 301 -2.71 19.38 -20.58
C SER A 301 -3.50 18.87 -19.36
N ALA A 302 -2.85 18.84 -18.19
CA ALA A 302 -3.52 18.60 -16.91
C ALA A 302 -4.69 19.59 -16.70
N ASP A 303 -4.59 20.80 -17.25
CA ASP A 303 -5.61 21.83 -17.15
C ASP A 303 -6.94 21.43 -17.76
N THR A 304 -6.96 20.79 -18.93
CA THR A 304 -8.23 20.36 -19.56
C THR A 304 -8.89 19.24 -18.76
N PHE A 305 -8.10 18.31 -18.22
CA PHE A 305 -8.57 17.24 -17.36
C PHE A 305 -9.22 17.77 -16.07
N TYR A 306 -8.50 18.59 -15.30
CA TYR A 306 -9.04 19.15 -14.07
C TYR A 306 -10.23 20.09 -14.33
N SER A 307 -10.21 20.86 -15.42
CA SER A 307 -11.34 21.73 -15.79
C SER A 307 -12.62 20.94 -16.09
N ASN A 308 -12.51 19.77 -16.72
CA ASN A 308 -13.66 18.89 -16.96
C ASN A 308 -14.21 18.32 -15.64
N LEU A 309 -13.34 17.88 -14.72
CA LEU A 309 -13.77 17.42 -13.39
C LEU A 309 -14.46 18.54 -12.59
N GLU A 310 -13.87 19.74 -12.58
CA GLU A 310 -14.47 20.91 -11.93
C GLU A 310 -15.86 21.24 -12.50
N ARG A 311 -16.01 21.18 -13.84
CA ARG A 311 -17.31 21.44 -14.51
C ARG A 311 -18.37 20.41 -14.09
N GLY A 312 -18.01 19.13 -14.06
CA GLY A 312 -18.93 18.08 -13.62
C GLY A 312 -19.35 18.23 -12.15
N LEU A 313 -18.40 18.55 -11.27
CA LEU A 313 -18.68 18.76 -9.84
C LEU A 313 -19.52 20.00 -9.57
N ARG A 314 -19.22 21.14 -10.23
CA ARG A 314 -20.04 22.35 -10.12
C ARG A 314 -21.45 22.11 -10.63
N PHE A 315 -21.61 21.40 -11.74
CA PHE A 315 -22.93 21.02 -12.24
C PHE A 315 -23.71 20.18 -11.22
N ILE A 316 -23.10 19.17 -10.60
CA ILE A 316 -23.79 18.34 -9.59
C ILE A 316 -24.15 19.19 -8.37
N ALA A 317 -23.24 20.04 -7.89
CA ALA A 317 -23.49 20.90 -6.74
C ALA A 317 -24.63 21.92 -6.99
N ASP A 318 -24.67 22.52 -8.18
CA ASP A 318 -25.72 23.48 -8.55
C ASP A 318 -27.03 22.78 -8.90
N ALA A 319 -27.03 21.87 -9.87
CA ALA A 319 -28.25 21.23 -10.38
C ALA A 319 -28.90 20.25 -9.39
N VAL A 320 -28.12 19.48 -8.62
CA VAL A 320 -28.67 18.45 -7.71
C VAL A 320 -28.89 19.00 -6.29
N LEU A 321 -28.00 19.86 -5.78
CA LEU A 321 -28.07 20.36 -4.40
C LEU A 321 -28.57 21.81 -4.29
N GLY A 322 -28.78 22.51 -5.41
CA GLY A 322 -29.37 23.85 -5.43
C GLY A 322 -28.45 24.92 -4.84
N TYR A 323 -27.14 24.87 -5.12
CA TYR A 323 -26.20 25.89 -4.66
C TYR A 323 -26.41 27.20 -5.44
N GLU A 324 -27.20 28.12 -4.88
CA GLU A 324 -27.41 29.46 -5.44
C GLU A 324 -26.11 30.29 -5.35
N ASP A 325 -25.67 30.85 -6.49
CA ASP A 325 -24.52 31.75 -6.61
C ASP A 325 -23.23 31.25 -5.92
N GLY A 326 -23.02 29.93 -5.90
CA GLY A 326 -21.84 29.31 -5.30
C GLY A 326 -21.82 29.30 -3.76
N THR A 327 -22.91 29.67 -3.10
CA THR A 327 -23.05 29.57 -1.65
C THR A 327 -23.59 28.20 -1.24
N SER A 328 -22.69 27.36 -0.72
CA SER A 328 -23.05 26.04 -0.21
C SER A 328 -23.84 26.15 1.10
N ARG A 329 -25.00 25.49 1.22
CA ARG A 329 -25.57 25.22 2.54
C ARG A 329 -24.61 24.29 3.29
N PRO A 330 -24.18 24.64 4.53
CA PRO A 330 -23.13 23.91 5.24
C PRO A 330 -23.48 22.43 5.45
N GLU A 331 -24.76 22.14 5.62
CA GLU A 331 -25.34 20.80 5.81
C GLU A 331 -25.23 19.92 4.56
N TYR A 332 -25.40 20.49 3.37
CA TYR A 332 -25.30 19.73 2.10
C TYR A 332 -23.85 19.58 1.66
N ALA A 333 -23.02 20.59 1.95
CA ALA A 333 -21.60 20.58 1.65
C ALA A 333 -20.88 19.40 2.29
N THR A 334 -21.12 19.13 3.58
CA THR A 334 -20.47 18.01 4.29
C THR A 334 -20.87 16.64 3.74
N VAL A 335 -22.16 16.45 3.41
CA VAL A 335 -22.65 15.22 2.80
C VAL A 335 -22.08 15.05 1.39
N PHE A 336 -22.06 16.11 0.58
CA PHE A 336 -21.49 16.08 -0.77
C PHE A 336 -19.96 15.84 -0.78
N GLY A 337 -19.24 16.49 0.13
CA GLY A 337 -17.80 16.32 0.31
C GLY A 337 -17.42 14.89 0.68
N SER A 338 -18.16 14.28 1.62
CA SER A 338 -17.91 12.91 2.08
C SER A 338 -18.34 11.84 1.06
N THR A 339 -19.45 12.05 0.33
CA THR A 339 -20.01 11.06 -0.60
C THR A 339 -19.43 11.12 -2.00
N VAL A 340 -19.25 12.31 -2.59
CA VAL A 340 -18.85 12.48 -4.00
C VAL A 340 -17.40 12.92 -4.12
N CYS A 341 -16.97 13.92 -3.37
CA CYS A 341 -15.62 14.48 -3.50
C CYS A 341 -14.54 13.51 -3.02
N ARG A 342 -14.72 12.88 -1.83
CA ARG A 342 -13.73 11.97 -1.26
C ARG A 342 -13.42 10.76 -2.16
N PRO A 343 -14.41 10.02 -2.72
CA PRO A 343 -14.11 8.94 -3.65
C PRO A 343 -13.47 9.41 -4.95
N LEU A 344 -13.85 10.58 -5.47
CA LEU A 344 -13.23 11.15 -6.67
C LEU A 344 -11.74 11.38 -6.46
N CYS A 345 -11.35 11.99 -5.33
CA CYS A 345 -9.95 12.21 -4.99
C CYS A 345 -9.13 10.91 -4.98
N GLY A 346 -9.71 9.82 -4.45
CA GLY A 346 -9.06 8.50 -4.45
C GLY A 346 -8.86 7.95 -5.86
N ILE A 347 -9.83 8.14 -6.76
CA ILE A 347 -9.73 7.74 -8.17
C ILE A 347 -8.69 8.61 -8.90
N VAL A 348 -8.68 9.92 -8.68
CA VAL A 348 -7.69 10.83 -9.30
C VAL A 348 -6.27 10.47 -8.87
N ALA A 349 -6.04 10.24 -7.57
CA ALA A 349 -4.73 9.81 -7.07
C ALA A 349 -4.26 8.50 -7.70
N LYS A 350 -5.16 7.50 -7.78
CA LYS A 350 -4.81 6.15 -8.21
C LYS A 350 -4.73 5.98 -9.73
N ASP A 351 -5.72 6.51 -10.46
CA ASP A 351 -5.94 6.20 -11.87
C ASP A 351 -5.40 7.30 -12.79
N TYR A 352 -5.27 8.56 -12.33
CA TYR A 352 -4.67 9.65 -13.12
C TYR A 352 -3.22 9.95 -12.69
N LEU A 353 -3.02 10.36 -11.43
CA LEU A 353 -1.72 10.84 -10.96
C LEU A 353 -0.66 9.72 -10.98
N HIS A 354 -0.99 8.52 -10.50
CA HIS A 354 -0.05 7.40 -10.54
C HIS A 354 0.25 6.93 -11.98
N GLU A 355 -0.69 7.04 -12.93
CA GLU A 355 -0.43 6.69 -14.34
C GLU A 355 0.49 7.71 -15.00
N LYS A 356 0.20 9.00 -14.82
CA LYS A 356 0.96 10.13 -15.38
C LYS A 356 2.30 10.41 -14.70
N LEU A 357 2.53 9.86 -13.50
CA LEU A 357 3.80 10.00 -12.79
C LEU A 357 4.97 9.49 -13.67
N PRO A 358 6.02 10.28 -13.93
CA PRO A 358 7.09 9.86 -14.82
C PRO A 358 7.93 8.72 -14.22
N VAL A 359 8.64 8.01 -15.10
CA VAL A 359 9.62 6.99 -14.70
C VAL A 359 11.03 7.58 -14.65
N GLU A 360 11.28 8.67 -15.37
CA GLU A 360 12.56 9.37 -15.33
C GLU A 360 12.50 10.58 -14.39
N ARG A 361 13.59 10.82 -13.67
CA ARG A 361 13.68 11.95 -12.74
C ARG A 361 13.70 13.31 -13.45
N SER A 362 14.28 13.37 -14.66
CA SER A 362 14.30 14.56 -15.51
C SER A 362 12.89 15.10 -15.77
N GLU A 363 11.94 14.20 -16.04
CA GLU A 363 10.54 14.50 -16.33
C GLU A 363 9.73 14.87 -15.06
N LEU A 364 10.28 14.63 -13.87
CA LEU A 364 9.62 14.93 -12.59
C LEU A 364 9.44 16.44 -12.41
N ALA A 365 10.32 17.25 -13.02
CA ALA A 365 10.20 18.72 -13.06
C ALA A 365 9.04 19.21 -13.94
N GLU A 366 8.65 18.48 -14.98
CA GLU A 366 7.48 18.82 -15.78
C GLU A 366 6.18 18.40 -15.06
N PHE A 367 6.24 17.31 -14.29
CA PHE A 367 5.12 16.80 -13.51
C PHE A 367 4.71 17.72 -12.34
N THR A 368 5.60 18.58 -11.82
CA THR A 368 5.23 19.53 -10.75
C THR A 368 4.10 20.47 -11.17
N SER A 369 4.02 20.83 -12.46
CA SER A 369 2.89 21.63 -12.99
C SER A 369 1.54 20.93 -12.83
N THR A 370 1.53 19.60 -12.97
CA THR A 370 0.33 18.77 -12.77
C THR A 370 -0.03 18.70 -11.27
N ILE A 371 0.97 18.68 -10.39
CA ILE A 371 0.77 18.76 -8.94
C ILE A 371 0.21 20.13 -8.51
N ASP A 372 0.73 21.22 -9.06
CA ASP A 372 0.20 22.56 -8.81
C ASP A 372 -1.28 22.66 -9.21
N ARG A 373 -1.63 22.08 -10.38
CA ARG A 373 -3.03 22.00 -10.81
C ARG A 373 -3.88 21.08 -9.92
N THR A 374 -3.29 20.03 -9.36
CA THR A 374 -3.94 19.16 -8.36
C THR A 374 -4.28 19.94 -7.08
N HIS A 375 -3.37 20.76 -6.57
CA HIS A 375 -3.63 21.62 -5.41
C HIS A 375 -4.70 22.67 -5.71
N ALA A 376 -4.67 23.28 -6.90
CA ALA A 376 -5.71 24.21 -7.32
C ALA A 376 -7.10 23.53 -7.40
N PHE A 377 -7.16 22.31 -7.92
CA PHE A 377 -8.38 21.51 -7.94
C PHE A 377 -8.86 21.16 -6.53
N GLU A 378 -7.96 20.82 -5.62
CA GLU A 378 -8.31 20.54 -4.23
C GLU A 378 -8.91 21.75 -3.52
N ALA A 379 -8.40 22.96 -3.79
CA ALA A 379 -9.01 24.20 -3.29
C ALA A 379 -10.47 24.37 -3.77
N VAL A 380 -10.77 23.99 -5.02
CA VAL A 380 -12.15 23.98 -5.54
C VAL A 380 -13.03 22.98 -4.78
N LEU A 381 -12.52 21.79 -4.44
CA LEU A 381 -13.25 20.80 -3.65
C LEU A 381 -13.54 21.28 -2.22
N CYS A 382 -12.58 21.95 -1.59
CA CYS A 382 -12.77 22.55 -0.27
C CYS A 382 -13.89 23.59 -0.27
N ASN A 383 -13.99 24.39 -1.33
CA ASN A 383 -15.06 25.38 -1.49
C ASN A 383 -16.43 24.74 -1.74
N LEU A 384 -16.51 23.64 -2.50
CA LEU A 384 -17.78 22.98 -2.84
C LEU A 384 -18.34 22.08 -1.72
N GLY A 385 -17.47 21.44 -0.92
CA GLY A 385 -17.88 20.36 -0.01
C GLY A 385 -17.40 20.47 1.43
N LYS A 386 -16.81 21.60 1.85
CA LYS A 386 -16.16 21.75 3.19
C LYS A 386 -15.27 20.56 3.54
N TYR A 387 -14.53 20.09 2.54
CA TYR A 387 -13.78 18.84 2.54
C TYR A 387 -12.69 18.70 3.63
N SER A 388 -12.29 19.81 4.26
CA SER A 388 -11.12 19.90 5.16
C SER A 388 -11.45 19.94 6.67
N GLN A 389 -12.72 20.13 7.09
CA GLN A 389 -13.04 20.33 8.52
C GLN A 389 -13.81 19.14 9.13
N HIS A 390 -13.14 18.42 10.03
CA HIS A 390 -13.66 17.52 11.08
C HIS A 390 -14.85 16.59 10.73
N VAL A 391 -14.57 15.29 10.68
CA VAL A 391 -15.47 14.29 11.24
C VAL A 391 -14.81 13.76 12.50
N GLU A 392 -15.24 14.24 13.68
CA GLU A 392 -14.99 13.47 14.90
C GLU A 392 -15.76 12.15 14.79
N PRO A 393 -15.18 11.00 15.20
CA PRO A 393 -15.87 9.73 15.19
C PRO A 393 -16.81 9.64 16.38
N THR A 394 -18.01 10.23 16.29
CA THR A 394 -19.03 10.11 17.35
C THR A 394 -19.86 8.82 17.24
N CYS A 395 -19.56 7.92 16.29
CA CYS A 395 -20.15 6.59 16.26
C CYS A 395 -19.05 5.56 15.97
N LEU A 396 -18.50 4.95 17.02
CA LEU A 396 -18.09 3.54 17.10
C LEU A 396 -17.45 3.28 18.48
N LEU A 397 -18.27 3.34 19.54
CA LEU A 397 -18.00 2.54 20.73
C LEU A 397 -18.42 1.10 20.38
N LEU A 398 -17.45 0.27 19.98
CA LEU A 398 -17.34 -1.18 20.26
C LEU A 398 -16.35 -1.83 19.28
N ALA A 399 -15.06 -1.80 19.63
CA ALA A 399 -14.11 -2.89 19.36
C ALA A 399 -12.77 -2.60 20.08
N PRO A 400 -12.33 -3.43 21.04
CA PRO A 400 -10.99 -3.33 21.60
C PRO A 400 -10.00 -4.20 20.80
N THR A 401 -8.73 -3.77 20.84
CA THR A 401 -7.48 -4.47 20.46
C THR A 401 -7.06 -4.48 18.98
N ALA A 402 -6.10 -3.63 18.62
CA ALA A 402 -4.74 -4.03 18.23
C ALA A 402 -3.90 -2.81 17.81
N ASN A 403 -2.63 -2.80 18.25
CA ASN A 403 -1.50 -1.99 17.80
C ASN A 403 -1.48 -0.47 18.10
N ARG A 404 -0.98 -0.16 19.30
CA ARG A 404 -0.16 1.04 19.53
C ARG A 404 1.24 0.82 18.96
N HIS A 405 1.60 1.56 17.90
CA HIS A 405 3.00 1.89 17.63
C HIS A 405 3.13 3.34 17.19
N VAL A 406 3.76 4.11 18.09
CA VAL A 406 4.62 5.29 17.87
C VAL A 406 4.15 6.31 16.83
N ALA A 407 3.35 7.27 17.28
CA ALA A 407 3.18 8.56 16.62
C ALA A 407 4.15 9.56 17.28
N THR A 408 5.31 9.76 16.66
CA THR A 408 6.15 10.95 16.87
C THR A 408 5.55 12.11 16.08
N GLY A 409 5.39 13.25 16.74
CA GLY A 409 4.61 14.39 16.27
C GLY A 409 4.97 14.89 14.86
N MET A 410 3.96 14.97 14.01
CA MET A 410 3.89 15.88 12.87
C MET A 410 2.50 16.52 12.89
N SER A 411 2.45 17.80 12.56
CA SER A 411 1.27 18.67 12.59
C SER A 411 0.07 18.08 11.83
N ASN A 412 -1.08 18.02 12.52
CA ASN A 412 -2.37 17.58 12.00
C ASN A 412 -2.99 18.58 11.01
N THR A 413 -2.48 18.71 9.78
CA THR A 413 -3.07 19.60 8.75
C THR A 413 -3.45 18.96 7.43
N ASP A 414 -3.11 17.68 7.16
CA ASP A 414 -3.25 17.12 5.81
C ASP A 414 -4.19 15.92 5.78
N ASN A 415 -5.49 16.14 5.57
CA ASN A 415 -6.49 15.05 5.54
C ASN A 415 -7.17 14.85 4.17
N SER A 416 -6.59 15.36 3.09
CA SER A 416 -6.97 14.97 1.72
C SER A 416 -6.01 13.92 1.15
N PRO A 417 -6.50 12.95 0.36
CA PRO A 417 -5.65 11.97 -0.31
C PRO A 417 -4.88 12.60 -1.48
N LEU A 418 -5.27 13.79 -1.96
CA LEU A 418 -4.55 14.53 -3.02
C LEU A 418 -3.35 15.29 -2.46
N SER A 419 -3.52 16.09 -1.41
CA SER A 419 -2.37 16.71 -0.72
C SER A 419 -1.46 15.65 -0.11
N ALA A 420 -2.01 14.56 0.43
CA ALA A 420 -1.19 13.44 0.89
C ALA A 420 -0.35 12.82 -0.24
N PHE A 421 -0.89 12.71 -1.46
CA PHE A 421 -0.14 12.25 -2.63
C PHE A 421 0.94 13.26 -3.04
N ALA A 422 0.57 14.54 -3.15
CA ALA A 422 1.48 15.62 -3.54
C ALA A 422 2.65 15.80 -2.55
N ASN A 423 2.36 15.77 -1.25
CA ASN A 423 3.36 15.90 -0.18
C ASN A 423 4.29 14.67 -0.10
N ASN A 424 3.89 13.53 -0.67
CA ASN A 424 4.68 12.30 -0.74
C ASN A 424 5.08 11.92 -2.17
N LEU A 425 5.25 12.91 -3.06
CA LEU A 425 5.59 12.68 -4.47
C LEU A 425 6.85 11.81 -4.64
N ASP A 426 7.91 12.11 -3.89
CA ASP A 426 9.17 11.36 -3.94
C ASP A 426 8.97 9.88 -3.62
N ARG A 427 8.09 9.59 -2.64
CA ARG A 427 7.78 8.22 -2.24
C ARG A 427 7.03 7.48 -3.34
N HIS A 428 6.03 8.11 -3.94
CA HIS A 428 5.27 7.51 -5.04
C HIS A 428 6.14 7.31 -6.28
N TYR A 429 7.02 8.26 -6.59
CA TYR A 429 8.04 8.14 -7.63
C TYR A 429 8.94 6.94 -7.35
N ALA A 430 9.49 6.87 -6.13
CA ALA A 430 10.38 5.79 -5.73
C ALA A 430 9.71 4.42 -5.81
N GLU A 431 8.45 4.29 -5.38
CA GLU A 431 7.69 3.04 -5.47
C GLU A 431 7.45 2.61 -6.94
N LYS A 432 7.06 3.55 -7.82
CA LYS A 432 6.83 3.28 -9.25
C LYS A 432 8.14 2.92 -9.96
N LYS A 433 9.19 3.68 -9.73
CA LYS A 433 10.53 3.47 -10.30
C LYS A 433 11.14 2.15 -9.84
N ARG A 434 11.07 1.86 -8.54
CA ARG A 434 11.49 0.56 -7.98
C ARG A 434 10.80 -0.61 -8.67
N LYS A 435 9.48 -0.53 -8.86
CA LYS A 435 8.72 -1.57 -9.57
C LYS A 435 9.20 -1.72 -11.01
N TYR A 436 9.36 -0.60 -11.73
CA TYR A 436 9.88 -0.59 -13.10
C TYR A 436 11.28 -1.24 -13.21
N MET A 437 12.21 -0.90 -12.32
CA MET A 437 13.58 -1.45 -12.32
C MET A 437 13.59 -2.95 -12.04
N LEU A 438 12.77 -3.41 -11.08
CA LEU A 438 12.63 -4.85 -10.82
C LEU A 438 11.99 -5.58 -12.02
N ASP A 439 11.01 -4.99 -12.69
CA ASP A 439 10.41 -5.57 -13.91
C ASP A 439 11.39 -5.59 -15.09
N CYS A 440 12.24 -4.57 -15.21
CA CYS A 440 13.39 -4.55 -16.11
C CYS A 440 14.37 -5.69 -15.82
N GLY A 441 14.69 -5.93 -14.55
CA GLY A 441 15.51 -7.06 -14.11
C GLY A 441 14.89 -8.41 -14.43
N ARG A 442 13.62 -8.62 -14.08
CA ARG A 442 12.87 -9.85 -14.36
C ARG A 442 12.82 -10.16 -15.85
N ARG A 443 12.59 -9.17 -16.71
CA ARG A 443 12.56 -9.35 -18.17
C ARG A 443 13.90 -9.83 -18.73
N ARG A 444 15.01 -9.28 -18.23
CA ARG A 444 16.38 -9.71 -18.60
C ARG A 444 16.66 -11.13 -18.11
N LEU A 445 16.36 -11.44 -16.85
CA LEU A 445 16.58 -12.78 -16.29
C LEU A 445 15.70 -13.85 -16.96
N ALA A 446 14.46 -13.51 -17.33
CA ALA A 446 13.56 -14.42 -18.04
C ALA A 446 14.04 -14.77 -19.45
N LYS A 447 14.72 -13.83 -20.12
CA LYS A 447 15.38 -14.04 -21.42
C LYS A 447 16.89 -14.03 -21.22
N TYR A 448 17.40 -15.03 -20.49
CA TYR A 448 18.84 -15.13 -20.21
C TYR A 448 19.63 -15.24 -21.51
N ASP A 449 20.32 -14.17 -21.83
CA ASP A 449 21.19 -14.03 -22.98
C ASP A 449 22.62 -14.46 -22.61
N PHE A 450 23.10 -15.52 -23.26
CA PHE A 450 24.43 -16.10 -23.10
C PHE A 450 25.47 -15.47 -24.05
N GLU A 451 25.14 -14.40 -24.79
CA GLU A 451 26.13 -13.63 -25.55
C GLU A 451 27.35 -13.31 -24.68
N LEU A 452 28.54 -13.59 -25.21
CA LEU A 452 29.79 -13.51 -24.46
C LEU A 452 30.28 -12.05 -24.40
N GLU A 453 30.40 -11.50 -23.19
CA GLU A 453 30.97 -10.18 -22.94
C GLU A 453 32.23 -10.28 -22.07
N TYR A 454 33.12 -9.29 -22.22
CA TYR A 454 34.35 -9.16 -21.43
C TYR A 454 34.34 -7.81 -20.71
N PRO A 455 33.81 -7.74 -19.48
CA PRO A 455 33.64 -6.48 -18.76
C PRO A 455 34.99 -5.83 -18.49
N ALA A 456 35.10 -4.54 -18.84
CA ALA A 456 36.25 -3.73 -18.46
C ALA A 456 36.14 -3.33 -16.98
N HIS A 457 37.14 -3.66 -16.18
CA HIS A 457 37.18 -3.26 -14.78
C HIS A 457 37.97 -1.97 -14.58
N LYS A 458 37.43 -1.09 -13.73
CA LYS A 458 38.16 0.11 -13.28
C LYS A 458 39.30 -0.31 -12.35
N PRO A 459 40.49 0.29 -12.50
CA PRO A 459 41.58 0.12 -11.57
C PRO A 459 41.20 0.46 -10.13
N TRP A 460 41.54 -0.41 -9.18
CA TRP A 460 41.20 -0.21 -7.77
C TRP A 460 41.80 1.06 -7.17
N ARG A 461 42.90 1.56 -7.75
CA ARG A 461 43.55 2.82 -7.35
C ARG A 461 42.62 4.03 -7.52
N LEU A 462 41.67 3.96 -8.46
CA LEU A 462 40.66 5.00 -8.65
C LEU A 462 39.65 5.08 -7.48
N TYR A 463 39.58 4.05 -6.62
CA TYR A 463 38.73 4.07 -5.43
C TYR A 463 39.45 4.61 -4.17
N LEU A 464 40.77 4.81 -4.23
CA LEU A 464 41.54 5.39 -3.12
C LEU A 464 41.71 6.90 -3.23
N ASP A 465 41.66 7.47 -4.44
CA ASP A 465 41.73 8.91 -4.65
C ASP A 465 40.33 9.54 -4.53
N SER A 466 39.92 9.84 -3.29
CA SER A 466 38.67 10.52 -2.97
C SER A 466 38.58 11.95 -3.57
N ASP A 467 39.70 12.51 -4.04
CA ASP A 467 39.83 13.91 -4.48
C ASP A 467 39.89 14.10 -6.00
N SER A 468 39.97 13.05 -6.83
CA SER A 468 39.96 13.22 -8.28
C SER A 468 38.53 13.26 -8.82
N LYS A 469 38.00 14.48 -8.94
CA LYS A 469 36.89 14.81 -9.84
C LYS A 469 37.02 14.02 -11.14
N LEU A 470 35.94 13.32 -11.52
CA LEU A 470 35.62 12.81 -12.87
C LEU A 470 36.57 13.35 -13.96
N CYS A 471 37.71 12.70 -14.16
CA CYS A 471 38.62 13.02 -15.26
C CYS A 471 38.49 11.93 -16.31
N SER A 472 38.07 12.38 -17.49
CA SER A 472 38.04 11.65 -18.75
C SER A 472 39.28 10.77 -18.94
N ALA A 473 39.05 9.54 -19.40
CA ALA A 473 40.07 8.63 -19.88
C ALA A 473 41.01 9.35 -20.87
N GLN A 474 42.25 9.58 -20.44
CA GLN A 474 43.36 9.84 -21.34
C GLN A 474 44.35 8.68 -21.21
N GLU A 475 44.73 8.18 -22.37
CA GLU A 475 45.52 6.97 -22.61
C GLU A 475 46.88 7.03 -21.91
N LEU A 476 47.32 5.88 -21.38
CA LEU A 476 48.65 5.69 -20.80
C LEU A 476 49.74 5.90 -21.86
N PRO A 477 50.80 6.67 -21.58
CA PRO A 477 51.91 6.81 -22.51
C PRO A 477 52.79 5.55 -22.50
N GLN A 478 53.01 5.00 -23.69
CA GLN A 478 54.07 4.02 -23.95
C GLN A 478 55.43 4.69 -23.72
N GLN A 479 56.28 4.13 -22.86
CA GLN A 479 57.72 4.29 -23.01
C GLN A 479 58.55 3.20 -22.31
N GLN A 480 59.59 2.79 -23.03
CA GLN A 480 60.55 1.75 -22.73
C GLN A 480 61.60 2.19 -21.68
N SER A 481 62.11 1.22 -20.92
CA SER A 481 63.56 0.90 -20.78
C SER A 481 64.11 0.72 -19.35
N HIS A 482 64.80 -0.42 -19.19
CA HIS A 482 66.00 -0.73 -18.41
C HIS A 482 66.08 -0.63 -16.86
N GLN A 483 66.43 -1.81 -16.30
CA GLN A 483 67.34 -2.11 -15.17
C GLN A 483 66.84 -2.02 -13.70
N SER A 484 66.74 -3.19 -13.05
CA SER A 484 67.70 -3.72 -12.06
C SER A 484 67.15 -4.97 -11.36
N ALA A 485 68.02 -5.90 -10.97
CA ALA A 485 67.63 -7.22 -10.42
C ALA A 485 66.97 -7.15 -9.02
N ASP A 486 67.06 -6.02 -8.32
CA ASP A 486 66.38 -5.82 -7.03
C ASP A 486 64.92 -5.36 -7.17
N ALA A 487 64.48 -4.96 -8.38
CA ALA A 487 63.08 -4.68 -8.67
C ALA A 487 62.21 -5.96 -8.79
N VAL A 488 62.83 -7.15 -8.83
CA VAL A 488 62.15 -8.42 -9.09
C VAL A 488 61.28 -8.88 -7.90
N MET A 489 61.65 -8.53 -6.66
CA MET A 489 60.80 -8.83 -5.50
C MET A 489 59.61 -7.87 -5.38
N HIS A 490 59.78 -6.60 -5.79
CA HIS A 490 58.69 -5.61 -5.77
C HIS A 490 57.77 -5.67 -6.99
N LEU A 491 58.17 -6.32 -8.09
CA LEU A 491 57.31 -6.55 -9.27
C LEU A 491 56.24 -7.64 -9.05
N ALA A 492 56.36 -8.47 -8.01
CA ALA A 492 55.36 -9.50 -7.71
C ALA A 492 54.04 -8.92 -7.14
N LEU A 493 54.07 -7.69 -6.62
CA LEU A 493 52.89 -6.93 -6.19
C LEU A 493 52.41 -5.92 -7.27
N ALA A 494 53.00 -5.94 -8.47
CA ALA A 494 52.71 -4.97 -9.53
C ALA A 494 51.49 -5.31 -10.42
N ARG A 495 50.59 -6.18 -9.98
CA ARG A 495 49.28 -6.39 -10.62
C ARG A 495 48.20 -6.03 -9.62
N GLU A 496 47.30 -5.17 -10.04
CA GLU A 496 46.16 -4.68 -9.28
C GLU A 496 45.45 -5.79 -8.46
N PRO A 497 45.64 -5.85 -7.12
CA PRO A 497 45.24 -7.01 -6.31
C PRO A 497 43.73 -7.21 -6.23
N PHE A 498 42.95 -6.18 -6.55
CA PHE A 498 41.49 -6.20 -6.56
C PHE A 498 40.91 -6.24 -7.97
N LEU A 499 41.72 -6.44 -9.01
CA LEU A 499 41.22 -6.52 -10.38
C LEU A 499 40.52 -7.87 -10.60
N PHE A 500 39.29 -7.81 -11.08
CA PHE A 500 38.60 -9.00 -11.57
C PHE A 500 39.34 -9.56 -12.80
N PRO A 501 39.65 -10.87 -12.85
CA PRO A 501 40.38 -11.44 -13.97
C PRO A 501 39.59 -11.30 -15.28
N GLN A 502 40.29 -11.12 -16.39
CA GLN A 502 39.65 -11.09 -17.70
C GLN A 502 39.05 -12.47 -18.01
N CYS A 503 37.74 -12.52 -18.15
CA CYS A 503 37.00 -13.73 -18.50
C CYS A 503 35.70 -13.39 -19.22
N GLY A 504 35.17 -14.37 -19.94
CA GLY A 504 33.89 -14.25 -20.62
C GLY A 504 32.72 -14.46 -19.65
N VAL A 505 31.83 -13.49 -19.60
CA VAL A 505 30.56 -13.50 -18.84
C VAL A 505 29.40 -13.37 -19.82
N SER A 506 28.18 -13.58 -19.36
CA SER A 506 26.97 -13.36 -20.13
C SER A 506 26.62 -11.88 -20.21
N ARG A 507 26.08 -11.47 -21.35
CA ARG A 507 25.45 -10.16 -21.53
C ARG A 507 24.42 -9.87 -20.45
N THR A 508 23.67 -10.89 -20.02
CA THR A 508 22.71 -10.76 -18.91
C THR A 508 23.39 -10.35 -17.61
N ALA A 509 24.53 -10.96 -17.25
CA ALA A 509 25.27 -10.59 -16.05
C ALA A 509 25.79 -9.15 -16.12
N VAL A 510 26.29 -8.72 -17.29
CA VAL A 510 26.75 -7.33 -17.48
C VAL A 510 25.58 -6.34 -17.41
N ASP A 511 24.47 -6.61 -18.08
CA ASP A 511 23.25 -5.78 -18.03
C ASP A 511 22.66 -5.70 -16.62
N LEU A 512 22.71 -6.80 -15.86
CA LEU A 512 22.31 -6.79 -14.45
C LEU A 512 23.23 -5.88 -13.63
N GLY A 513 24.55 -5.95 -13.87
CA GLY A 513 25.52 -5.05 -13.24
C GLY A 513 25.27 -3.58 -13.57
N ARG A 514 24.99 -3.26 -14.85
CA ARG A 514 24.61 -1.90 -15.27
C ARG A 514 23.36 -1.42 -14.53
N LEU A 515 22.33 -2.27 -14.45
CA LEU A 515 21.09 -1.94 -13.74
C LEU A 515 21.31 -1.71 -12.24
N LEU A 516 22.22 -2.46 -11.60
CA LEU A 516 22.61 -2.23 -10.20
C LEU A 516 23.28 -0.86 -10.02
N HIS A 517 24.20 -0.49 -10.91
CA HIS A 517 24.81 0.84 -10.92
C HIS A 517 23.77 1.94 -11.13
N ASP A 518 22.84 1.78 -12.08
CA ASP A 518 21.78 2.75 -12.36
C ASP A 518 20.89 2.98 -11.12
N ILE A 519 20.49 1.89 -10.45
CA ILE A 519 19.69 1.94 -9.21
C ILE A 519 20.43 2.73 -8.13
N LEU A 520 21.70 2.42 -7.87
CA LEU A 520 22.45 3.03 -6.77
C LEU A 520 22.87 4.48 -7.09
N ALA A 521 23.21 4.79 -8.34
CA ALA A 521 23.49 6.14 -8.79
C ALA A 521 22.28 7.07 -8.62
N GLU A 522 21.08 6.56 -8.93
CA GLU A 522 19.85 7.31 -8.74
C GLU A 522 19.50 7.45 -7.25
N ALA A 523 19.74 6.42 -6.44
CA ALA A 523 19.52 6.44 -4.99
C ALA A 523 20.30 7.57 -4.29
N CYS A 524 21.54 7.84 -4.73
CA CYS A 524 22.38 8.91 -4.18
C CYS A 524 21.74 10.30 -4.32
N GLN A 525 20.81 10.48 -5.25
CA GLN A 525 20.19 11.76 -5.53
C GLN A 525 18.85 11.94 -4.78
N LEU A 526 18.33 10.91 -4.11
CA LEU A 526 17.00 10.91 -3.48
C LEU A 526 17.07 11.24 -1.98
N ASN A 527 15.92 11.37 -1.32
CA ASN A 527 15.86 11.44 0.15
C ASN A 527 16.20 10.07 0.78
N ALA A 528 16.51 10.05 2.09
CA ALA A 528 17.00 8.85 2.77
C ALA A 528 16.04 7.64 2.68
N ASP A 529 14.73 7.86 2.85
CA ASP A 529 13.73 6.79 2.79
C ASP A 529 13.64 6.17 1.38
N CYS A 530 13.64 6.99 0.34
CA CYS A 530 13.59 6.53 -1.05
C CYS A 530 14.91 5.84 -1.45
N ALA A 531 16.05 6.40 -1.04
CA ALA A 531 17.36 5.83 -1.29
C ALA A 531 17.51 4.43 -0.63
N LEU A 532 16.97 4.25 0.58
CA LEU A 532 16.88 2.94 1.23
C LEU A 532 16.04 1.95 0.40
N GLN A 533 14.88 2.38 -0.12
CA GLN A 533 14.06 1.50 -0.97
C GLN A 533 14.79 1.06 -2.24
N PHE A 534 15.63 1.92 -2.82
CA PHE A 534 16.43 1.60 -4.02
C PHE A 534 17.57 0.64 -3.68
N ALA A 535 18.26 0.83 -2.55
CA ALA A 535 19.26 -0.13 -2.07
C ALA A 535 18.64 -1.53 -1.85
N LEU A 536 17.44 -1.59 -1.25
CA LEU A 536 16.70 -2.85 -1.11
C LEU A 536 16.27 -3.44 -2.47
N ALA A 537 15.98 -2.60 -3.46
CA ALA A 537 15.68 -3.04 -4.82
C ALA A 537 16.88 -3.67 -5.52
N ALA A 538 18.07 -3.07 -5.37
CA ALA A 538 19.32 -3.62 -5.86
C ALA A 538 19.58 -5.01 -5.24
N ARG A 539 19.40 -5.16 -3.94
CA ARG A 539 19.50 -6.46 -3.25
C ARG A 539 18.47 -7.46 -3.78
N ALA A 540 17.21 -7.05 -3.93
CA ALA A 540 16.16 -7.91 -4.48
C ALA A 540 16.46 -8.36 -5.92
N LEU A 541 17.12 -7.52 -6.73
CA LEU A 541 17.54 -7.86 -8.09
C LEU A 541 18.60 -8.98 -8.10
N VAL A 542 19.57 -8.93 -7.19
CA VAL A 542 20.55 -10.00 -6.99
C VAL A 542 19.87 -11.29 -6.51
N SER A 543 18.96 -11.18 -5.55
CA SER A 543 18.19 -12.34 -5.07
C SER A 543 17.34 -12.97 -6.17
N LEU A 544 16.81 -12.18 -7.10
CA LEU A 544 16.10 -12.69 -8.27
C LEU A 544 17.05 -13.52 -9.15
N PHE A 545 18.23 -13.01 -9.49
CA PHE A 545 19.24 -13.78 -10.25
C PHE A 545 19.54 -15.12 -9.57
N GLN A 546 19.85 -15.06 -8.27
CA GLN A 546 20.16 -16.23 -7.44
C GLN A 546 19.03 -17.28 -7.44
N ALA A 547 17.78 -16.85 -7.43
CA ALA A 547 16.63 -17.75 -7.34
C ALA A 547 16.17 -18.29 -8.71
N THR A 548 16.27 -17.49 -9.77
CA THR A 548 15.65 -17.81 -11.07
C THR A 548 16.61 -18.48 -12.04
N VAL A 549 17.83 -17.96 -12.20
CA VAL A 549 18.75 -18.40 -13.27
C VAL A 549 19.16 -19.87 -13.12
N PRO A 550 19.61 -20.35 -11.96
CA PRO A 550 20.02 -21.75 -11.80
C PRO A 550 18.88 -22.74 -12.10
N ARG A 551 17.63 -22.33 -11.85
CA ARG A 551 16.44 -23.16 -12.07
C ARG A 551 15.98 -23.12 -13.51
N GLN A 552 15.88 -21.93 -14.09
CA GLN A 552 15.40 -21.73 -15.45
C GLN A 552 16.38 -22.30 -16.48
N GLN A 553 17.69 -22.13 -16.23
CA GLN A 553 18.75 -22.55 -17.15
C GLN A 553 19.46 -23.84 -16.74
N ALA A 554 18.93 -24.57 -15.75
CA ALA A 554 19.54 -25.79 -15.19
C ALA A 554 19.98 -26.79 -16.27
N ARG A 555 19.13 -27.01 -17.28
CA ARG A 555 19.40 -27.96 -18.37
C ARG A 555 20.56 -27.49 -19.26
N ILE A 556 20.54 -26.23 -19.69
CA ILE A 556 21.54 -25.68 -20.62
C ILE A 556 22.89 -25.59 -19.91
N ILE A 557 22.92 -25.05 -18.70
CA ILE A 557 24.13 -24.97 -17.85
C ILE A 557 24.67 -26.36 -17.54
N GLY A 558 23.82 -27.37 -17.34
CA GLY A 558 24.26 -28.74 -17.07
C GLY A 558 24.73 -29.54 -18.30
N GLN A 559 24.30 -29.17 -19.52
CA GLN A 559 24.58 -29.94 -20.74
C GLN A 559 25.68 -29.31 -21.61
N VAL A 560 25.87 -27.99 -21.54
CA VAL A 560 26.80 -27.27 -22.41
C VAL A 560 28.03 -26.83 -21.60
N PRO A 561 29.22 -27.44 -21.83
CA PRO A 561 30.40 -27.19 -20.99
C PRO A 561 30.84 -25.72 -20.94
N ALA A 562 30.78 -25.00 -22.06
CA ALA A 562 31.17 -23.58 -22.11
C ALA A 562 30.23 -22.70 -21.29
N LEU A 563 28.92 -22.96 -21.33
CA LEU A 563 27.91 -22.19 -20.61
C LEU A 563 27.94 -22.48 -19.10
N ALA A 564 28.34 -23.69 -18.69
CA ALA A 564 28.63 -24.00 -17.30
C ALA A 564 29.77 -23.13 -16.75
N MET A 565 30.86 -22.99 -17.52
CA MET A 565 32.00 -22.15 -17.17
C MET A 565 31.63 -20.66 -17.19
N GLN A 566 30.83 -20.22 -18.17
CA GLN A 566 30.35 -18.85 -18.25
C GLN A 566 29.46 -18.50 -17.07
N PHE A 567 28.55 -19.40 -16.66
CA PHE A 567 27.72 -19.20 -15.49
C PHE A 567 28.53 -19.12 -14.19
N HIS A 568 29.59 -19.92 -14.06
CA HIS A 568 30.56 -19.76 -12.97
C HIS A 568 31.16 -18.34 -12.96
N ASN A 569 31.62 -17.86 -14.12
CA ASN A 569 32.17 -16.52 -14.24
C ASN A 569 31.13 -15.43 -13.95
N ASP A 570 29.87 -15.59 -14.36
CA ASP A 570 28.78 -14.65 -14.07
C ASP A 570 28.60 -14.48 -12.56
N CYS A 571 28.57 -15.59 -11.82
CA CYS A 571 28.50 -15.59 -10.37
C CYS A 571 29.72 -14.91 -9.72
N MET A 572 30.92 -15.16 -10.24
CA MET A 572 32.16 -14.54 -9.74
C MET A 572 32.20 -13.04 -10.04
N TYR A 573 31.76 -12.63 -11.23
CA TYR A 573 31.70 -11.25 -11.68
C TYR A 573 30.68 -10.45 -10.85
N LEU A 574 29.45 -10.95 -10.72
CA LEU A 574 28.44 -10.31 -9.89
C LEU A 574 28.89 -10.27 -8.43
N GLY A 575 29.46 -11.36 -7.91
CA GLY A 575 30.01 -11.38 -6.54
C GLY A 575 31.14 -10.36 -6.33
N HIS A 576 32.00 -10.15 -7.33
CA HIS A 576 33.01 -9.09 -7.28
C HIS A 576 32.37 -7.69 -7.34
N LEU A 577 31.42 -7.47 -8.25
CA LEU A 577 30.73 -6.19 -8.39
C LEU A 577 30.08 -5.76 -7.06
N LEU A 578 29.40 -6.68 -6.36
CA LEU A 578 28.77 -6.39 -5.07
C LEU A 578 29.74 -5.90 -3.99
N LEU A 579 31.00 -6.35 -4.02
CA LEU A 579 32.03 -5.88 -3.09
C LEU A 579 32.48 -4.44 -3.40
N VAL A 580 32.34 -4.01 -4.65
CA VAL A 580 32.78 -2.69 -5.12
C VAL A 580 31.65 -1.66 -5.02
N LEU A 581 30.39 -2.05 -5.23
CA LEU A 581 29.24 -1.13 -5.19
C LEU A 581 29.12 -0.38 -3.85
N GLY A 582 29.41 -1.04 -2.72
CA GLY A 582 29.41 -0.40 -1.41
C GLY A 582 30.47 0.72 -1.29
N LEU A 583 31.60 0.57 -1.98
CA LEU A 583 32.67 1.57 -2.03
C LEU A 583 32.31 2.71 -2.99
N ASP A 584 31.75 2.40 -4.15
CA ASP A 584 31.40 3.39 -5.18
C ASP A 584 30.35 4.41 -4.70
N TYR A 585 29.35 3.92 -3.97
CA TYR A 585 28.17 4.70 -3.63
C TYR A 585 28.05 5.03 -2.15
N GLY A 586 28.75 4.32 -1.26
CA GLY A 586 28.59 4.44 0.19
C GLY A 586 28.69 5.88 0.71
N ASP A 587 29.71 6.62 0.28
CA ASP A 587 29.96 8.00 0.71
C ASP A 587 29.03 9.04 0.03
N HIS A 588 28.41 8.67 -1.09
CA HIS A 588 27.52 9.53 -1.87
C HIS A 588 26.05 9.43 -1.44
N MET A 589 25.72 8.51 -0.51
CA MET A 589 24.35 8.27 -0.10
C MET A 589 23.83 9.32 0.89
N PRO A 590 22.50 9.61 0.89
CA PRO A 590 21.91 10.59 1.79
C PRO A 590 22.09 10.22 3.27
N ALA A 591 22.30 11.24 4.12
CA ALA A 591 22.39 11.06 5.57
C ALA A 591 21.12 10.40 6.12
N GLY A 592 21.27 9.31 6.88
CA GLY A 592 20.16 8.54 7.46
C GLY A 592 19.95 7.15 6.85
N VAL A 593 20.55 6.85 5.69
CA VAL A 593 20.57 5.47 5.15
C VAL A 593 21.58 4.64 5.93
N SER A 594 21.12 3.53 6.52
CA SER A 594 22.02 2.61 7.22
C SER A 594 23.01 1.98 6.24
N GLN A 595 24.31 2.08 6.54
CA GLN A 595 25.37 1.43 5.76
C GLN A 595 25.19 -0.09 5.67
N ALA A 596 24.51 -0.72 6.64
CA ALA A 596 24.22 -2.15 6.61
C ALA A 596 23.36 -2.59 5.41
N HIS A 597 22.56 -1.68 4.83
CA HIS A 597 21.77 -1.97 3.64
C HIS A 597 22.51 -1.71 2.33
N LEU A 598 23.67 -1.05 2.41
CA LEU A 598 24.58 -0.76 1.29
C LEU A 598 25.78 -1.71 1.27
N ASP A 599 25.97 -2.48 2.33
CA ASP A 599 26.87 -3.63 2.33
C ASP A 599 26.19 -4.84 1.67
N PHE A 600 26.78 -5.32 0.57
CA PHE A 600 26.33 -6.51 -0.16
C PHE A 600 27.20 -7.74 0.13
N SER A 601 28.18 -7.62 1.03
CA SER A 601 29.13 -8.69 1.36
C SER A 601 28.45 -9.98 1.81
N ASP A 602 27.28 -9.88 2.43
CA ASP A 602 26.47 -11.02 2.87
C ASP A 602 25.90 -11.86 1.71
N MET A 603 25.70 -11.26 0.54
CA MET A 603 25.16 -11.93 -0.65
C MET A 603 26.24 -12.63 -1.50
N VAL A 604 27.50 -12.25 -1.31
CA VAL A 604 28.64 -12.72 -2.11
C VAL A 604 28.96 -14.21 -1.91
N PRO A 605 29.01 -14.76 -0.67
CA PRO A 605 29.32 -16.17 -0.46
C PRO A 605 28.36 -17.09 -1.21
N PHE A 606 27.07 -16.76 -1.23
CA PHE A 606 26.07 -17.57 -1.92
C PHE A 606 26.27 -17.59 -3.44
N LEU A 607 26.56 -16.43 -4.05
CA LEU A 607 26.87 -16.35 -5.49
C LEU A 607 28.11 -17.17 -5.83
N ARG A 608 29.21 -16.98 -5.10
CA ARG A 608 30.46 -17.71 -5.35
C ARG A 608 30.27 -19.21 -5.21
N HIS A 609 29.60 -19.64 -4.13
CA HIS A 609 29.32 -21.04 -3.90
C HIS A 609 28.47 -21.65 -5.02
N MET A 610 27.45 -20.94 -5.50
CA MET A 610 26.65 -21.37 -6.63
C MET A 610 27.48 -21.54 -7.90
N GLY A 611 28.32 -20.55 -8.23
CA GLY A 611 29.24 -20.65 -9.38
C GLY A 611 30.22 -21.81 -9.24
N GLU A 612 30.82 -22.00 -8.07
CA GLU A 612 31.74 -23.11 -7.76
C GLU A 612 31.07 -24.48 -7.87
N GLN A 613 29.85 -24.62 -7.38
CA GLN A 613 29.09 -25.87 -7.48
C GLN A 613 28.92 -26.29 -8.94
N HIS A 614 28.53 -25.36 -9.82
CA HIS A 614 28.35 -25.65 -11.25
C HIS A 614 29.67 -25.94 -11.96
N PHE A 615 30.73 -25.18 -11.64
CA PHE A 615 32.08 -25.44 -12.15
C PHE A 615 32.57 -26.84 -11.78
N ASN A 616 32.52 -27.18 -10.49
CA ASN A 616 33.00 -28.46 -9.98
C ASN A 616 32.17 -29.63 -10.50
N LYS A 617 30.85 -29.46 -10.60
CA LYS A 617 29.97 -30.47 -11.19
C LYS A 617 30.35 -30.74 -12.65
N GLN A 618 30.59 -29.68 -13.44
CA GLN A 618 30.99 -29.86 -14.83
C GLN A 618 32.36 -30.54 -14.94
N LEU A 619 33.32 -30.16 -14.09
CA LEU A 619 34.63 -30.79 -14.05
C LEU A 619 34.54 -32.29 -13.73
N ALA A 620 33.71 -32.66 -12.75
CA ALA A 620 33.44 -34.05 -12.39
C ALA A 620 32.82 -34.82 -13.57
N VAL A 621 31.78 -34.28 -14.21
CA VAL A 621 31.13 -34.91 -15.38
C VAL A 621 32.13 -35.15 -16.51
N GLN A 622 33.01 -34.19 -16.81
CA GLN A 622 34.03 -34.37 -17.85
C GLN A 622 35.10 -35.39 -17.44
N LYS A 623 35.51 -35.39 -16.17
CA LYS A 623 36.47 -36.38 -15.65
C LYS A 623 35.90 -37.80 -15.74
N ASP A 624 34.68 -38.00 -15.27
CA ASP A 624 34.03 -39.31 -15.22
C ASP A 624 33.84 -39.87 -16.64
N ALA A 625 33.38 -39.04 -17.59
CA ALA A 625 33.24 -39.46 -18.99
C ALA A 625 34.57 -39.84 -19.66
N LEU A 626 35.67 -39.16 -19.30
CA LEU A 626 37.00 -39.51 -19.81
C LEU A 626 37.51 -40.84 -19.22
N LEU A 627 37.26 -41.10 -17.94
CA LEU A 627 37.66 -42.34 -17.28
C LEU A 627 36.80 -43.54 -17.71
N GLU A 628 35.50 -43.33 -17.94
CA GLU A 628 34.58 -44.35 -18.47
C GLU A 628 35.07 -44.91 -19.81
N ALA A 629 35.67 -44.08 -20.67
CA ALA A 629 36.27 -44.53 -21.92
C ALA A 629 37.45 -45.51 -21.73
N PHE A 630 38.18 -45.42 -20.61
CA PHE A 630 39.25 -46.37 -20.25
C PHE A 630 38.70 -47.61 -19.53
N ASP A 631 37.61 -47.47 -18.78
CA ASP A 631 36.90 -48.62 -18.22
C ASP A 631 36.32 -49.51 -19.34
N ASP A 632 35.76 -48.91 -20.40
CA ASP A 632 35.29 -49.61 -21.61
C ASP A 632 36.43 -50.26 -22.40
N LEU A 633 37.64 -49.68 -22.37
CA LEU A 633 38.82 -50.29 -22.97
C LEU A 633 39.21 -51.58 -22.23
N GLY A 634 38.98 -51.64 -20.92
CA GLY A 634 39.31 -52.80 -20.09
C GLY A 634 40.81 -53.01 -19.89
N GLY A 635 41.64 -51.96 -19.93
CA GLY A 635 43.08 -52.04 -19.70
C GLY A 635 43.96 -52.17 -20.95
N PHE A 636 45.28 -52.26 -20.74
CA PHE A 636 46.30 -52.16 -21.80
C PHE A 636 46.91 -53.51 -22.25
N TYR A 637 46.37 -54.63 -21.79
CA TYR A 637 46.89 -55.97 -22.12
C TYR A 637 46.69 -56.33 -23.61
N ASP A 638 47.49 -57.30 -24.07
CA ASP A 638 47.49 -57.89 -25.42
C ASP A 638 47.68 -56.82 -26.52
N ALA A 639 48.40 -55.74 -26.23
CA ALA A 639 48.59 -54.67 -27.22
C ALA A 639 49.43 -55.13 -28.42
N GLY A 640 50.06 -56.31 -28.34
CA GLY A 640 50.70 -57.06 -29.43
C GLY A 640 49.76 -57.42 -30.59
N GLU A 641 48.47 -57.62 -30.31
CA GLU A 641 47.46 -58.03 -31.29
C GLU A 641 46.88 -56.81 -32.01
N ASP A 642 46.82 -56.83 -33.34
CA ASP A 642 46.37 -55.69 -34.16
C ASP A 642 44.98 -55.17 -33.74
N ASP A 643 44.00 -56.06 -33.54
CA ASP A 643 42.64 -55.70 -33.12
C ASP A 643 42.59 -55.03 -31.74
N ARG A 644 43.48 -55.44 -30.82
CA ARG A 644 43.54 -54.89 -29.47
C ARG A 644 44.27 -53.57 -29.45
N TYR A 645 45.40 -53.49 -30.16
CA TYR A 645 46.15 -52.26 -30.38
C TYR A 645 45.27 -51.17 -31.01
N ASP A 646 44.46 -51.51 -32.02
CA ASP A 646 43.56 -50.56 -32.67
C ASP A 646 42.55 -49.96 -31.67
N LYS A 647 42.00 -50.79 -30.75
CA LYS A 647 41.12 -50.30 -29.67
C LYS A 647 41.84 -49.37 -28.71
N ILE A 648 43.05 -49.72 -28.25
CA ILE A 648 43.87 -48.88 -27.36
C ILE A 648 44.17 -47.54 -28.02
N GLN A 649 44.64 -47.59 -29.27
CA GLN A 649 44.96 -46.40 -30.06
C GLN A 649 43.71 -45.53 -30.27
N GLN A 650 42.56 -46.12 -30.58
CA GLN A 650 41.30 -45.41 -30.75
C GLN A 650 40.85 -44.71 -29.45
N THR A 651 40.90 -45.39 -28.31
CA THR A 651 40.52 -44.81 -27.00
C THR A 651 41.43 -43.63 -26.64
N ILE A 652 42.75 -43.77 -26.79
CA ILE A 652 43.69 -42.67 -26.56
C ILE A 652 43.43 -41.50 -27.52
N THR A 653 43.24 -41.79 -28.81
CA THR A 653 42.96 -40.75 -29.82
C THR A 653 41.69 -39.98 -29.49
N GLN A 654 40.63 -40.70 -29.12
CA GLN A 654 39.34 -40.12 -28.75
C GLN A 654 39.46 -39.27 -27.48
N THR A 655 40.25 -39.70 -26.50
CA THR A 655 40.56 -38.95 -25.28
C THR A 655 41.28 -37.64 -25.59
N VAL A 656 42.33 -37.70 -26.42
CA VAL A 656 43.08 -36.52 -26.87
C VAL A 656 42.17 -35.53 -27.60
N TYR A 657 41.33 -36.02 -28.50
CA TYR A 657 40.36 -35.21 -29.23
C TYR A 657 39.36 -34.54 -28.29
N SER A 658 38.83 -35.29 -27.31
CA SER A 658 37.82 -34.79 -26.38
C SER A 658 38.37 -33.69 -25.48
N LEU A 659 39.59 -33.85 -24.95
CA LEU A 659 40.28 -32.83 -24.15
C LEU A 659 40.63 -31.58 -24.96
N ARG A 660 41.10 -31.74 -26.21
CA ARG A 660 41.34 -30.60 -27.12
C ARG A 660 40.07 -29.80 -27.35
N LYS A 661 38.98 -30.47 -27.71
CA LYS A 661 37.69 -29.82 -27.95
C LYS A 661 37.17 -29.10 -26.70
N LEU A 662 37.31 -29.71 -25.53
CA LEU A 662 36.93 -29.09 -24.26
C LEU A 662 37.78 -27.86 -23.96
N SER A 663 39.10 -27.96 -24.19
CA SER A 663 40.02 -26.84 -24.05
C SER A 663 39.64 -25.68 -24.96
N ASP A 664 39.33 -25.94 -26.24
CA ASP A 664 38.96 -24.92 -27.22
C ASP A 664 37.71 -24.13 -26.81
N VAL A 665 36.72 -24.78 -26.18
CA VAL A 665 35.49 -24.10 -25.73
C VAL A 665 35.63 -23.43 -24.37
N TRP A 666 36.55 -23.88 -23.51
CA TRP A 666 36.78 -23.28 -22.19
C TRP A 666 37.76 -22.11 -22.22
N LYS A 667 38.75 -22.14 -23.11
CA LYS A 667 39.79 -21.11 -23.22
C LYS A 667 39.26 -19.68 -23.46
N PRO A 668 38.26 -19.43 -24.33
CA PRO A 668 37.71 -18.07 -24.49
C PRO A 668 36.88 -17.62 -23.28
N VAL A 669 36.37 -18.55 -22.46
CA VAL A 669 35.45 -18.24 -21.37
C VAL A 669 36.21 -18.03 -20.06
N LEU A 670 37.06 -18.98 -19.67
CA LEU A 670 37.72 -18.98 -18.36
C LEU A 670 38.94 -18.06 -18.29
N PRO A 671 39.26 -17.51 -17.11
CA PRO A 671 40.59 -16.93 -16.85
C PRO A 671 41.71 -17.95 -17.14
N SER A 672 42.84 -17.51 -17.71
CA SER A 672 43.95 -18.39 -18.11
C SER A 672 44.41 -19.36 -17.02
N ASN A 673 44.56 -18.88 -15.78
CA ASN A 673 44.97 -19.73 -14.65
C ASN A 673 43.92 -20.79 -14.31
N LEU A 674 42.64 -20.42 -14.34
CA LEU A 674 41.55 -21.34 -14.03
C LEU A 674 41.37 -22.38 -15.15
N HIS A 675 41.53 -21.97 -16.40
CA HIS A 675 41.58 -22.85 -17.56
C HIS A 675 42.70 -23.89 -17.45
N ASN A 676 43.95 -23.44 -17.24
CA ASN A 676 45.11 -24.32 -17.12
C ASN A 676 44.94 -25.30 -15.95
N ARG A 677 44.40 -24.83 -14.83
CA ARG A 677 44.11 -25.67 -13.67
C ARG A 677 43.05 -26.73 -13.99
N ALA A 678 41.95 -26.35 -14.64
CA ALA A 678 40.86 -27.26 -14.97
C ALA A 678 41.30 -28.34 -15.97
N ILE A 679 41.93 -27.94 -17.08
CA ILE A 679 42.44 -28.89 -18.08
C ILE A 679 43.57 -29.74 -17.51
N GLY A 680 44.48 -29.14 -16.74
CA GLY A 680 45.57 -29.85 -16.07
C GLY A 680 45.06 -30.98 -15.17
N LEU A 681 44.02 -30.73 -14.37
CA LEU A 681 43.41 -31.75 -13.52
C LEU A 681 42.78 -32.91 -14.31
N LEU A 682 42.17 -32.63 -15.47
CA LEU A 682 41.59 -33.68 -16.32
C LEU A 682 42.68 -34.52 -17.00
N VAL A 683 43.72 -33.88 -17.51
CA VAL A 683 44.88 -34.59 -18.09
C VAL A 683 45.57 -35.42 -17.02
N ASP A 684 45.78 -34.86 -15.83
CA ASP A 684 46.39 -35.56 -14.70
C ASP A 684 45.64 -36.83 -14.30
N ALA A 685 44.30 -36.79 -14.28
CA ALA A 685 43.47 -37.96 -14.00
C ALA A 685 43.68 -39.08 -15.04
N ILE A 686 43.79 -38.73 -16.32
CA ILE A 686 44.06 -39.71 -17.39
C ILE A 686 45.47 -40.27 -17.28
N LEU A 687 46.48 -39.42 -17.08
CA LEU A 687 47.85 -39.89 -16.93
C LEU A 687 48.01 -40.79 -15.70
N GLY A 688 47.39 -40.45 -14.58
CA GLY A 688 47.35 -41.29 -13.39
C GLY A 688 46.75 -42.66 -13.70
N ARG A 689 45.61 -42.72 -14.40
CA ARG A 689 44.98 -43.98 -14.80
C ARG A 689 45.87 -44.82 -15.71
N VAL A 690 46.47 -44.21 -16.73
CA VAL A 690 47.36 -44.91 -17.67
C VAL A 690 48.63 -45.43 -16.97
N ILE A 691 49.22 -44.64 -16.07
CA ILE A 691 50.37 -45.08 -15.27
C ILE A 691 50.02 -46.33 -14.47
N THR A 692 48.90 -46.32 -13.76
CA THR A 692 48.46 -47.45 -12.94
C THR A 692 48.25 -48.69 -13.80
N GLU A 693 47.49 -48.59 -14.89
CA GLU A 693 47.19 -49.76 -15.72
C GLU A 693 48.44 -50.33 -16.42
N LEU A 694 49.40 -49.50 -16.81
CA LEU A 694 50.66 -49.97 -17.40
C LEU A 694 51.58 -50.64 -16.37
N LEU A 695 51.63 -50.13 -15.14
CA LEU A 695 52.45 -50.72 -14.07
C LEU A 695 51.84 -52.03 -13.53
N ASP A 696 50.55 -52.24 -13.71
CA ASP A 696 49.83 -53.46 -13.31
C ASP A 696 49.97 -54.62 -14.32
N LEU A 697 50.56 -54.38 -15.50
CA LEU A 697 50.82 -55.43 -16.49
C LEU A 697 51.88 -56.42 -15.97
N ALA A 698 51.56 -57.71 -15.97
CA ALA A 698 52.43 -58.74 -15.40
C ALA A 698 53.55 -59.21 -16.36
N ASP A 699 53.28 -59.20 -17.66
CA ASP A 699 54.18 -59.61 -18.73
C ASP A 699 53.91 -58.72 -19.95
N ILE A 700 54.97 -58.24 -20.61
CA ILE A 700 54.90 -57.33 -21.76
C ILE A 700 55.88 -57.85 -22.81
N SER A 701 55.37 -58.30 -23.95
CA SER A 701 56.23 -58.73 -25.06
C SER A 701 56.96 -57.55 -25.71
N GLU A 702 58.04 -57.80 -26.46
CA GLU A 702 58.78 -56.72 -27.17
C GLU A 702 57.88 -55.93 -28.15
N VAL A 703 57.00 -56.65 -28.86
CA VAL A 703 56.05 -56.06 -29.81
C VAL A 703 55.02 -55.21 -29.06
N GLU A 704 54.47 -55.73 -27.98
CA GLU A 704 53.52 -55.03 -27.10
C GLU A 704 54.15 -53.77 -26.48
N SER A 705 55.39 -53.85 -26.00
CA SER A 705 56.11 -52.69 -25.44
C SER A 705 56.27 -51.57 -26.46
N TYR A 706 56.63 -51.91 -27.70
CA TYR A 706 56.73 -50.94 -28.80
C TYR A 706 55.38 -50.30 -29.16
N GLN A 707 54.32 -51.10 -29.23
CA GLN A 707 52.96 -50.62 -29.49
C GLN A 707 52.43 -49.73 -28.35
N LEU A 708 52.57 -50.15 -27.08
CA LEU A 708 52.20 -49.35 -25.92
C LEU A 708 52.96 -48.03 -25.86
N HIS A 709 54.27 -48.06 -26.13
CA HIS A 709 55.07 -46.84 -26.25
C HIS A 709 54.51 -45.89 -27.30
N LYS A 710 54.26 -46.38 -28.52
CA LYS A 710 53.70 -45.59 -29.63
C LYS A 710 52.33 -45.01 -29.31
N ALA A 711 51.43 -45.81 -28.71
CA ALA A 711 50.10 -45.34 -28.33
C ALA A 711 50.18 -44.27 -27.22
N CYS A 712 51.04 -44.48 -26.21
CA CYS A 712 51.23 -43.54 -25.13
C CYS A 712 51.88 -42.21 -25.57
N GLN A 713 52.79 -42.23 -26.54
CA GLN A 713 53.36 -41.00 -27.10
C GLN A 713 52.28 -40.01 -27.60
N MET A 714 51.11 -40.49 -28.01
CA MET A 714 50.01 -39.63 -28.46
C MET A 714 49.48 -38.70 -27.36
N LEU A 715 49.58 -39.09 -26.08
CA LEU A 715 49.14 -38.27 -24.94
C LEU A 715 50.11 -37.11 -24.64
N PHE A 716 51.34 -37.11 -25.17
CA PHE A 716 52.26 -35.97 -25.03
C PHE A 716 51.69 -34.69 -25.65
N GLU A 717 50.83 -34.84 -26.65
CA GLU A 717 50.13 -33.72 -27.29
C GLU A 717 49.23 -32.93 -26.33
N LEU A 718 48.78 -33.53 -25.23
CA LEU A 718 47.94 -32.87 -24.23
C LEU A 718 48.67 -31.76 -23.47
N THR A 719 50.00 -31.80 -23.44
CA THR A 719 50.81 -30.74 -22.81
C THR A 719 50.64 -29.38 -23.47
N LYS A 720 50.26 -29.36 -24.75
CA LYS A 720 50.03 -28.12 -25.52
C LYS A 720 48.74 -27.39 -25.11
N LEU A 721 47.88 -28.03 -24.30
CA LEU A 721 46.62 -27.44 -23.86
C LEU A 721 46.77 -26.47 -22.68
N VAL A 722 47.86 -26.58 -21.92
CA VAL A 722 48.14 -25.71 -20.77
C VAL A 722 49.23 -24.69 -21.09
N GLU A 723 49.05 -23.45 -20.64
CA GLU A 723 50.03 -22.38 -20.86
C GLU A 723 51.14 -22.35 -19.80
N ALA A 724 52.32 -21.92 -20.23
CA ALA A 724 53.50 -21.66 -19.43
C ALA A 724 53.27 -20.52 -18.42
N VAL A 725 53.63 -20.74 -17.14
CA VAL A 725 53.41 -19.79 -16.03
C VAL A 725 54.34 -18.56 -16.11
N ASP A 726 55.51 -18.67 -16.76
CA ASP A 726 56.46 -17.57 -16.91
C ASP A 726 57.19 -17.57 -18.26
N ARG A 727 57.15 -16.43 -18.98
CA ARG A 727 57.92 -16.21 -20.23
C ARG A 727 59.39 -15.84 -20.00
N THR A 728 59.82 -15.66 -18.75
CA THR A 728 61.15 -15.13 -18.39
C THR A 728 62.18 -16.21 -18.05
N ASN A 729 61.75 -17.42 -17.66
CA ASN A 729 62.65 -18.54 -17.34
C ASN A 729 62.48 -19.67 -18.37
N ALA A 730 63.30 -19.59 -19.43
CA ALA A 730 63.20 -20.41 -20.63
C ALA A 730 63.57 -21.90 -20.48
N ASN A 731 63.94 -22.42 -19.31
CA ASN A 731 64.48 -23.78 -19.19
C ASN A 731 64.02 -24.51 -17.92
N LYS A 732 62.83 -25.13 -17.99
CA LYS A 732 62.40 -26.39 -17.33
C LYS A 732 60.90 -26.57 -17.58
N THR A 733 60.46 -27.79 -17.89
CA THR A 733 59.09 -28.16 -18.29
C THR A 733 58.02 -27.69 -17.30
N GLN A 734 57.42 -26.52 -17.56
CA GLN A 734 56.43 -25.82 -16.74
C GLN A 734 55.05 -26.52 -16.68
N VAL A 735 54.92 -27.66 -17.37
CA VAL A 735 53.72 -28.51 -17.41
C VAL A 735 53.46 -29.18 -16.07
N SER A 736 54.51 -29.51 -15.31
CA SER A 736 54.38 -30.16 -13.99
C SER A 736 53.74 -29.27 -12.92
N ALA A 737 53.66 -27.95 -13.15
CA ALA A 737 52.90 -27.05 -12.29
C ALA A 737 51.38 -27.28 -12.36
N TRP A 738 50.89 -27.78 -13.50
CA TRP A 738 49.47 -28.01 -13.75
C TRP A 738 49.10 -29.50 -13.73
N ILE A 739 50.04 -30.38 -14.08
CA ILE A 739 49.85 -31.82 -14.25
C ILE A 739 50.87 -32.55 -13.37
N ALA A 740 50.44 -33.07 -12.22
CA ALA A 740 51.32 -33.65 -11.21
C ALA A 740 52.02 -34.93 -11.70
N HIS A 741 51.30 -35.77 -12.45
CA HIS A 741 51.79 -37.06 -12.93
C HIS A 741 52.64 -36.96 -14.21
N TRP A 742 52.83 -35.75 -14.77
CA TRP A 742 53.49 -35.56 -16.06
C TRP A 742 54.90 -36.15 -16.12
N GLU A 743 55.74 -35.85 -15.13
CA GLU A 743 57.14 -36.29 -15.13
C GLU A 743 57.24 -37.82 -14.99
N LYS A 744 56.46 -38.42 -14.08
CA LYS A 744 56.41 -39.88 -13.90
C LYS A 744 55.90 -40.58 -15.17
N TYR A 745 54.84 -40.05 -15.79
CA TYR A 745 54.31 -40.54 -17.04
C TYR A 745 55.36 -40.52 -18.16
N SER A 746 56.01 -39.37 -18.37
CA SER A 746 57.02 -39.21 -19.41
C SER A 746 58.20 -40.18 -19.23
N GLN A 747 58.60 -40.44 -17.99
CA GLN A 747 59.63 -41.44 -17.69
C GLN A 747 59.15 -42.85 -17.99
N LEU A 748 57.92 -43.20 -17.60
CA LEU A 748 57.34 -44.53 -17.84
C LEU A 748 57.29 -44.87 -19.34
N VAL A 749 56.79 -43.94 -20.16
CA VAL A 749 56.75 -44.12 -21.62
C VAL A 749 58.15 -44.29 -22.20
N THR A 750 59.14 -43.55 -21.68
CA THR A 750 60.54 -43.73 -22.09
C THR A 750 61.07 -45.11 -21.72
N LEU A 751 60.73 -45.63 -20.53
CA LEU A 751 61.20 -46.93 -20.05
C LEU A 751 60.70 -48.11 -20.90
N LEU A 752 59.53 -48.00 -21.53
CA LEU A 752 58.99 -49.03 -22.44
C LEU A 752 59.86 -49.27 -23.69
N GLU A 753 60.70 -48.30 -24.09
CA GLU A 753 61.55 -48.41 -25.29
C GLU A 753 63.02 -48.71 -24.96
N LEU A 754 63.43 -48.55 -23.70
CA LEU A 754 64.84 -48.66 -23.29
C LEU A 754 65.31 -50.11 -23.12
N SER A 755 66.60 -50.33 -23.39
CA SER A 755 67.25 -51.60 -23.06
C SER A 755 67.41 -51.78 -21.55
N PHE A 756 67.53 -53.02 -21.08
CA PHE A 756 67.72 -53.32 -19.65
C PHE A 756 68.94 -52.61 -19.05
N SER A 757 70.04 -52.50 -19.81
CA SER A 757 71.24 -51.78 -19.40
C SER A 757 70.99 -50.28 -19.23
N ASP A 758 70.24 -49.65 -20.15
CA ASP A 758 69.96 -48.22 -20.10
C ASP A 758 69.03 -47.86 -18.94
N ILE A 759 68.05 -48.73 -18.65
CA ILE A 759 67.17 -48.58 -17.49
C ILE A 759 67.99 -48.61 -16.20
N MET A 760 68.89 -49.58 -16.04
CA MET A 760 69.75 -49.68 -14.86
C MET A 760 70.75 -48.53 -14.76
N GLN A 761 71.26 -48.01 -15.87
CA GLN A 761 72.09 -46.81 -15.86
C GLN A 761 71.30 -45.59 -15.38
N ARG A 762 70.08 -45.38 -15.87
CA ARG A 762 69.20 -44.28 -15.43
C ARG A 762 68.78 -44.41 -13.97
N PHE A 763 68.59 -45.63 -13.47
CA PHE A 763 68.39 -45.89 -12.05
C PHE A 763 69.61 -45.46 -11.22
N ARG A 764 70.82 -45.90 -11.60
CA ARG A 764 72.08 -45.54 -10.91
C ARG A 764 72.39 -44.05 -10.98
N ASP A 765 71.98 -43.37 -12.04
CA ASP A 765 72.04 -41.91 -12.19
C ASP A 765 71.02 -41.14 -11.31
N GLY A 766 70.13 -41.83 -10.59
CA GLY A 766 69.08 -41.21 -9.77
C GLY A 766 67.92 -40.60 -10.56
N LYS A 767 67.82 -40.88 -11.86
CA LYS A 767 66.79 -40.29 -12.76
C LYS A 767 65.40 -40.93 -12.59
N LEU A 768 65.30 -42.05 -11.88
CA LEU A 768 64.06 -42.80 -11.66
C LEU A 768 63.49 -42.68 -10.24
N HIS A 769 63.84 -41.63 -9.51
CA HIS A 769 63.42 -41.39 -8.11
C HIS A 769 61.90 -41.26 -7.92
N MET A 770 61.13 -41.05 -8.99
CA MET A 770 59.67 -40.92 -8.95
C MET A 770 58.93 -42.27 -8.88
N PHE A 771 59.64 -43.38 -9.04
CA PHE A 771 59.09 -44.73 -8.95
C PHE A 771 59.52 -45.39 -7.65
N SER A 772 58.59 -46.08 -7.00
CA SER A 772 58.91 -46.94 -5.86
C SER A 772 59.73 -48.16 -6.29
N ALA A 773 60.39 -48.82 -5.33
CA ALA A 773 61.10 -50.07 -5.60
C ALA A 773 60.17 -51.11 -6.23
N ASN A 774 58.93 -51.21 -5.73
CA ASN A 774 57.94 -52.17 -6.23
C ASN A 774 57.49 -51.87 -7.66
N GLU A 775 57.27 -50.60 -8.01
CA GLU A 775 56.89 -50.20 -9.37
C GLU A 775 58.01 -50.49 -10.37
N LEU A 776 59.27 -50.15 -10.04
CA LEU A 776 60.41 -50.43 -10.93
C LEU A 776 60.66 -51.93 -11.08
N VAL A 777 60.59 -52.69 -10.00
CA VAL A 777 60.78 -54.13 -10.03
C VAL A 777 59.64 -54.81 -10.78
N GLY A 778 58.40 -54.36 -10.62
CA GLY A 778 57.24 -54.82 -11.37
C GLY A 778 57.44 -54.60 -12.87
N LEU A 779 57.75 -53.37 -13.28
CA LEU A 779 57.99 -53.02 -14.67
C LEU A 779 59.15 -53.82 -15.30
N ILE A 780 60.27 -54.00 -14.58
CA ILE A 780 61.40 -54.81 -15.07
C ILE A 780 61.01 -56.28 -15.23
N ARG A 781 60.18 -56.82 -14.34
CA ARG A 781 59.69 -58.21 -14.45
C ARG A 781 58.76 -58.37 -15.64
N ALA A 782 57.96 -57.35 -15.94
CA ALA A 782 57.05 -57.34 -17.07
C ALA A 782 57.80 -57.22 -18.41
N LEU A 783 58.84 -56.38 -18.50
CA LEU A 783 59.54 -56.11 -19.77
C LEU A 783 60.63 -57.13 -20.14
N PHE A 784 61.22 -57.85 -19.18
CA PHE A 784 62.40 -58.68 -19.43
C PHE A 784 62.28 -60.09 -18.85
N SER A 785 62.72 -61.09 -19.61
CA SER A 785 62.71 -62.50 -19.21
C SER A 785 63.58 -62.79 -17.98
N ASP A 786 63.27 -63.88 -17.26
CA ASP A 786 64.01 -64.24 -16.04
C ASP A 786 65.44 -64.70 -16.36
N THR A 787 66.41 -63.91 -15.88
CA THR A 787 67.83 -64.17 -16.01
C THR A 787 68.54 -63.89 -14.69
N PRO A 788 69.68 -64.54 -14.42
CA PRO A 788 70.45 -64.26 -13.20
C PRO A 788 70.90 -62.79 -13.12
N LEU A 789 71.15 -62.15 -14.27
CA LEU A 789 71.45 -60.71 -14.34
C LEU A 789 70.25 -59.85 -13.89
N ARG A 790 69.03 -60.20 -14.31
CA ARG A 790 67.79 -59.54 -13.87
C ARG A 790 67.60 -59.67 -12.36
N GLN A 791 67.80 -60.86 -11.80
CA GLN A 791 67.66 -61.10 -10.36
C GLN A 791 68.66 -60.28 -9.53
N SER A 792 69.93 -60.22 -9.97
CA SER A 792 70.96 -59.41 -9.32
C SER A 792 70.65 -57.91 -9.34
N ASN A 793 70.19 -57.39 -10.49
CA ASN A 793 69.85 -55.97 -10.62
C ASN A 793 68.55 -55.60 -9.86
N ILE A 794 67.57 -56.51 -9.79
CA ILE A 794 66.38 -56.33 -8.95
C ILE A 794 66.77 -56.26 -7.47
N ALA A 795 67.72 -57.10 -7.03
CA ALA A 795 68.24 -57.04 -5.66
C ALA A 795 68.93 -55.69 -5.39
N GLU A 796 69.72 -55.17 -6.34
CA GLU A 796 70.34 -53.84 -6.26
C GLU A 796 69.28 -52.73 -6.09
N ILE A 797 68.17 -52.78 -6.85
CA ILE A 797 67.10 -51.77 -6.76
C ILE A 797 66.45 -51.78 -5.37
N ARG A 798 66.11 -52.96 -4.85
CA ARG A 798 65.48 -53.11 -3.53
C ARG A 798 66.39 -52.64 -2.39
N GLU A 799 67.68 -52.96 -2.47
CA GLU A 799 68.66 -52.53 -1.47
C GLU A 799 68.81 -51.00 -1.42
N LYS A 800 68.81 -50.34 -2.59
CA LYS A 800 69.08 -48.90 -2.68
C LYS A 800 67.88 -47.99 -2.44
N ILE A 801 66.67 -48.40 -2.85
CA ILE A 801 65.45 -47.61 -2.63
C ILE A 801 64.84 -47.88 -1.25
N GLY A 802 65.03 -49.09 -0.70
CA GLY A 802 64.30 -49.57 0.48
C GLY A 802 62.87 -49.98 0.12
N ASP A 803 62.34 -51.00 0.82
CA ASP A 803 60.96 -51.50 0.62
C ASP A 803 59.88 -50.47 0.98
#